data_AF-A0A4T0QUJ9-F1
#
_entry.id   AF-A0A4T0QUJ9-F1
#
_cell.length_a   1.000
_cell.length_b   1.000
_cell.length_c   1.000
_cell.angle_alpha   90.00
_cell.angle_beta   90.00
_cell.angle_gamma   90.00
#
_symmetry.space_group_name_H-M   'P 1'
#
loop_
_entity.id
_entity.type
_entity.pdbx_description
1 polymer ?
#
loop_
_entity_poly.entity_id
_entity_poly.type
_entity_poly.pdbx_seq_one_letter_code
_entity_poly.pdbx_strand_id
1 'polypeptide(L)'
;MSCGNPQSDVKDPGAETPERRTKPKNKICLKCKTEAPVIQVRHALYCRNCFIFTTSGKFLKWFLATFKTTDIYPAFYIGVSGGPSSRYLLHVLQTQLTPRKGKGNFIRPGAAEKLVVIYVNHANVVPGAQNLRKDIENMIKGYPNAEIIEVDVDSAWKDSQSSISAQLSGLPGQPPSGTTSSSTADLFDSTLATSSLESHLSLLTHHLILREARKHADGLVGKDKELPLFLATSATRVTIKLLSSMSRGRGWSLGSGEVQPESSQFGMRIYQPLLNTSSKEIAYFNKYVVPDDSKPVVNRTFSTFAPPKSSIDRLTEELVVSLERGFPSTVSTVAKTGNKISFAGEAKEGERLCTLCGWPARAKANDWKNGIAITKLDDKVESTESDQPSLADILCYGCYTNLTDSRARSEVNYALPGWTNEYAESQKLTEESMHKDTIKELLRGLKDIKIINNDPLIKKAAISGLSSKNELAVIIFEKSAFNESNFNQFDHLIDNHVMIQQNDIYHVLTSSSTPTPNDQKVTVIYPATQKHLDKHSKSEVSLFRETPEVFNTIVKPYIDGLPLKETKWISSLVSGEAENETYYYKGNSFVIAADYKWDKQDLNTLYLQVVVKDLSLKCLRDLRSSHILLLKSMREEVGNVLKTNWDLDLSQVKLAVHYQPTYYVFHVHVVSVNYTSFPGLNVGQAHLLDDIIEMMSITYECILLGTFDVGLLDKVKNKLRVNCDKNYDLKSHEIVFSVSAGPNTTNGRMVMRRDALDERAKWNAIRMFRAEPALLIRSTIDFELEDIDTSIPFIQSLGYAYNHEFTKRGEAYIYNDAIVSVYQLYNSNDEIVHAQNVWMAEVRSLPVIPDQSASIDPLNIAISNCLKLKQTLKPLIQLKRVEH
;
A
#
# COMPACT_ATOMS: atom_id res chain seq x y z
N MET A 1 -4.80 22.35 22.08
CA MET A 1 -4.09 23.22 21.11
C MET A 1 -5.07 23.69 20.06
N SER A 2 -5.36 24.99 20.06
CA SER A 2 -6.12 25.65 19.01
C SER A 2 -5.21 25.75 17.79
N CYS A 3 -5.48 24.97 16.75
CA CYS A 3 -4.80 25.14 15.47
C CYS A 3 -5.42 26.35 14.77
N GLY A 4 -4.97 27.54 15.18
CA GLY A 4 -5.17 28.76 14.41
C GLY A 4 -4.52 28.56 13.04
N ASN A 5 -5.34 28.63 12.00
CA ASN A 5 -4.89 28.55 10.61
C ASN A 5 -4.21 29.88 10.27
N PRO A 6 -2.88 29.93 10.04
CA PRO A 6 -2.24 31.16 9.58
C PRO A 6 -2.58 31.32 8.09
N GLN A 7 -3.14 32.48 7.74
CA GLN A 7 -3.71 32.87 6.43
C GLN A 7 -5.20 32.53 6.24
N SER A 8 -6.04 33.28 6.94
CA SER A 8 -7.47 33.47 6.63
C SER A 8 -7.71 34.40 5.42
N ASP A 9 -6.82 34.41 4.44
CA ASP A 9 -6.98 35.12 3.16
C ASP A 9 -6.93 34.14 1.97
N VAL A 10 -7.51 32.94 2.15
CA VAL A 10 -7.81 32.08 1.00
C VAL A 10 -8.99 32.70 0.27
N LYS A 11 -8.68 33.53 -0.74
CA LYS A 11 -9.60 33.95 -1.79
C LYS A 11 -10.45 32.76 -2.22
N ASP A 12 -11.75 33.01 -2.32
CA ASP A 12 -12.78 32.13 -2.88
C ASP A 12 -12.22 31.24 -4.01
N PRO A 13 -12.22 29.89 -3.87
CA PRO A 13 -11.75 28.98 -4.92
C PRO A 13 -12.55 29.09 -6.23
N GLY A 14 -13.66 29.84 -6.23
CA GLY A 14 -14.45 30.17 -7.42
C GLY A 14 -14.09 31.48 -8.12
N ALA A 15 -13.26 32.35 -7.56
CA ALA A 15 -13.13 33.74 -8.05
C ALA A 15 -12.09 33.99 -9.16
N GLU A 16 -11.20 33.03 -9.47
CA GLU A 16 -10.15 33.25 -10.49
C GLU A 16 -9.92 32.04 -11.42
N THR A 17 -10.95 31.23 -11.71
CA THR A 17 -10.87 30.38 -12.92
C THR A 17 -11.12 31.27 -14.14
N PRO A 18 -10.18 31.39 -15.09
CA PRO A 18 -10.43 32.17 -16.28
C PRO A 18 -11.62 31.57 -17.01
N GLU A 19 -12.72 32.32 -17.10
CA GLU A 19 -13.82 32.05 -18.02
C GLU A 19 -13.21 31.95 -19.43
N ARG A 20 -12.83 30.73 -19.86
CA ARG A 20 -12.65 30.44 -21.28
C ARG A 20 -14.03 30.45 -21.93
N ARG A 21 -14.62 31.64 -22.05
CA ARG A 21 -15.74 31.89 -22.97
C ARG A 21 -15.23 31.57 -24.36
N THR A 22 -15.44 30.33 -24.78
CA THR A 22 -15.32 29.96 -26.19
C THR A 22 -16.37 30.79 -26.93
N LYS A 23 -15.92 31.88 -27.58
CA LYS A 23 -16.79 32.71 -28.42
C LYS A 23 -17.42 31.78 -29.46
N PRO A 24 -18.75 31.68 -29.55
CA PRO A 24 -19.38 30.88 -30.58
C PRO A 24 -19.03 31.47 -31.96
N LYS A 25 -18.33 30.69 -32.80
CA LYS A 25 -17.97 31.11 -34.16
C LYS A 25 -19.16 31.11 -35.12
N ASN A 26 -20.26 30.41 -34.80
CA ASN A 26 -21.43 30.27 -35.67
C ASN A 26 -22.60 31.16 -35.22
N LYS A 27 -23.09 32.00 -36.13
CA LYS A 27 -24.29 32.85 -35.94
C LYS A 27 -25.62 32.14 -36.28
N ILE A 28 -25.57 30.86 -36.64
CA ILE A 28 -26.74 30.07 -37.09
C ILE A 28 -26.92 28.82 -36.23
N CYS A 29 -28.16 28.34 -36.11
CA CYS A 29 -28.52 27.13 -35.40
C CYS A 29 -27.78 25.90 -35.97
N LEU A 30 -27.19 25.09 -35.09
CA LEU A 30 -26.39 23.91 -35.46
C LEU A 30 -27.19 22.87 -36.28
N LYS A 31 -28.52 22.78 -36.04
CA LYS A 31 -29.35 21.72 -36.61
C LYS A 31 -30.05 22.10 -37.91
N CYS A 32 -30.83 23.17 -37.92
CA CYS A 32 -31.51 23.62 -39.15
C CYS A 32 -30.63 24.45 -40.07
N LYS A 33 -29.52 25.01 -39.56
CA LYS A 33 -28.60 25.89 -40.31
C LYS A 33 -29.25 27.17 -40.89
N THR A 34 -30.49 27.48 -40.53
CA THR A 34 -31.26 28.63 -41.05
C THR A 34 -31.52 29.69 -39.97
N GLU A 35 -32.09 29.28 -38.84
CA GLU A 35 -32.53 30.17 -37.76
C GLU A 35 -31.37 30.67 -36.88
N ALA A 36 -31.53 31.84 -36.28
CA ALA A 36 -30.60 32.35 -35.27
C ALA A 36 -30.68 31.49 -33.99
N PRO A 37 -29.53 31.13 -33.38
CA PRO A 37 -29.54 30.36 -32.14
C PRO A 37 -29.87 31.25 -30.93
N VAL A 38 -30.75 30.76 -30.06
CA VAL A 38 -31.18 31.44 -28.82
C VAL A 38 -30.85 30.63 -27.56
N ILE A 39 -30.39 29.39 -27.72
CA ILE A 39 -30.07 28.47 -26.63
C ILE A 39 -28.65 27.93 -26.84
N GLN A 40 -27.84 27.99 -25.79
CA GLN A 40 -26.52 27.38 -25.75
C GLN A 40 -26.48 26.24 -24.74
N VAL A 41 -26.25 25.03 -25.22
CA VAL A 41 -26.01 23.84 -24.39
C VAL A 41 -24.60 23.34 -24.67
N ARG A 42 -23.73 23.35 -23.65
CA ARG A 42 -22.29 23.10 -23.80
C ARG A 42 -21.70 24.03 -24.87
N HIS A 43 -21.18 23.45 -25.97
CA HIS A 43 -20.64 24.19 -27.12
C HIS A 43 -21.63 24.27 -28.31
N ALA A 44 -22.82 23.68 -28.19
CA ALA A 44 -23.81 23.63 -29.25
C ALA A 44 -24.84 24.76 -29.12
N LEU A 45 -25.13 25.39 -30.26
CA LEU A 45 -26.07 26.51 -30.38
C LEU A 45 -27.32 26.06 -31.14
N TYR A 46 -28.50 26.28 -30.57
CA TYR A 46 -29.77 25.86 -31.14
C TYR A 46 -30.79 27.01 -31.19
N CYS A 47 -31.62 27.03 -32.22
CA CYS A 47 -32.90 27.75 -32.17
C CYS A 47 -33.90 26.99 -31.30
N ARG A 48 -35.00 27.65 -30.88
CA ARG A 48 -36.00 27.06 -29.96
C ARG A 48 -36.55 25.73 -30.48
N ASN A 49 -37.01 25.67 -31.72
CA ASN A 49 -37.65 24.48 -32.29
C ASN A 49 -36.67 23.30 -32.42
N CYS A 50 -35.45 23.55 -32.89
CA CYS A 50 -34.42 22.52 -32.99
C CYS A 50 -33.97 22.00 -31.63
N PHE A 51 -33.91 22.86 -30.61
CA PHE A 51 -33.61 22.45 -29.24
C PHE A 51 -34.71 21.52 -28.71
N ILE A 52 -35.98 21.93 -28.79
CA ILE A 52 -37.13 21.12 -28.34
C ILE A 52 -37.13 19.75 -29.02
N PHE A 53 -37.03 19.72 -30.34
CA PHE A 53 -37.00 18.48 -31.11
C PHE A 53 -35.84 17.57 -30.67
N THR A 54 -34.64 18.14 -30.44
CA THR A 54 -33.46 17.36 -30.06
C THR A 54 -33.58 16.82 -28.63
N THR A 55 -34.05 17.63 -27.70
CA THR A 55 -34.19 17.27 -26.28
C THR A 55 -35.33 16.26 -26.07
N SER A 56 -36.49 16.46 -26.69
CA SER A 56 -37.57 15.44 -26.71
C SER A 56 -37.13 14.15 -27.41
N GLY A 57 -36.38 14.28 -28.51
CA GLY A 57 -35.88 13.13 -29.28
C GLY A 57 -34.93 12.23 -28.49
N LYS A 58 -34.16 12.77 -27.52
CA LYS A 58 -33.32 11.98 -26.62
C LYS A 58 -34.16 11.01 -25.78
N PHE A 59 -35.20 11.53 -25.14
CA PHE A 59 -36.10 10.72 -24.32
C PHE A 59 -36.86 9.70 -25.18
N LEU A 60 -37.41 10.13 -26.32
CA LEU A 60 -38.14 9.24 -27.22
C LEU A 60 -37.26 8.10 -27.75
N LYS A 61 -36.02 8.40 -28.16
CA LYS A 61 -35.08 7.38 -28.64
C LYS A 61 -34.76 6.37 -27.55
N TRP A 62 -34.56 6.84 -26.31
CA TRP A 62 -34.37 5.95 -25.17
C TRP A 62 -35.62 5.10 -24.91
N PHE A 63 -36.80 5.72 -24.85
CA PHE A 63 -38.06 5.04 -24.56
C PHE A 63 -38.36 3.92 -25.57
N LEU A 64 -38.18 4.20 -26.87
CA LEU A 64 -38.39 3.22 -27.94
C LEU A 64 -37.32 2.11 -27.97
N ALA A 65 -36.14 2.36 -27.40
CA ALA A 65 -35.11 1.33 -27.26
C ALA A 65 -35.38 0.41 -26.06
N THR A 66 -36.03 0.93 -25.02
CA THR A 66 -36.32 0.20 -23.77
C THR A 66 -37.64 -0.57 -23.84
N PHE A 67 -38.71 0.03 -24.39
CA PHE A 67 -40.05 -0.56 -24.41
C PHE A 67 -40.46 -0.96 -25.83
N LYS A 68 -40.90 -2.22 -25.98
CA LYS A 68 -41.39 -2.76 -27.25
C LYS A 68 -42.85 -2.41 -27.46
N THR A 69 -43.30 -2.48 -28.71
CA THR A 69 -44.70 -2.22 -29.10
C THR A 69 -45.70 -3.22 -28.51
N THR A 70 -45.24 -4.39 -28.08
CA THR A 70 -46.03 -5.46 -27.47
C THR A 70 -46.15 -5.35 -25.95
N ASP A 71 -45.38 -4.47 -25.32
CA ASP A 71 -45.31 -4.40 -23.86
C ASP A 71 -46.51 -3.60 -23.35
N ILE A 72 -47.41 -4.27 -22.62
CA ILE A 72 -48.59 -3.66 -21.99
C ILE A 72 -48.44 -3.81 -20.48
N TYR A 73 -48.28 -2.69 -19.80
CA TYR A 73 -48.21 -2.62 -18.34
C TYR A 73 -49.52 -2.04 -17.78
N PRO A 74 -50.00 -2.47 -16.61
CA PRO A 74 -51.17 -1.84 -16.00
C PRO A 74 -50.86 -0.45 -15.46
N ALA A 75 -49.63 -0.21 -14.99
CA ALA A 75 -49.22 1.06 -14.43
C ALA A 75 -47.74 1.35 -14.67
N PHE A 76 -47.44 2.64 -14.87
CA PHE A 76 -46.09 3.18 -14.75
C PHE A 76 -45.99 3.99 -13.47
N TYR A 77 -44.92 3.77 -12.70
CA TYR A 77 -44.66 4.50 -11.46
C TYR A 77 -43.63 5.60 -11.70
N ILE A 78 -43.82 6.76 -11.08
CA ILE A 78 -42.83 7.85 -11.14
C ILE A 78 -42.65 8.49 -9.76
N GLY A 79 -41.40 8.59 -9.30
CA GLY A 79 -41.06 9.35 -8.10
C GLY A 79 -40.97 10.85 -8.41
N VAL A 80 -41.79 11.67 -7.75
CA VAL A 80 -41.89 13.11 -8.02
C VAL A 80 -41.56 13.93 -6.78
N SER A 81 -40.58 14.82 -6.90
CA SER A 81 -40.19 15.76 -5.83
C SER A 81 -40.72 17.19 -6.02
N GLY A 82 -41.43 17.46 -7.12
CA GLY A 82 -41.87 18.80 -7.52
C GLY A 82 -40.82 19.66 -8.24
N GLY A 83 -39.55 19.23 -8.23
CA GLY A 83 -38.45 19.96 -8.86
C GLY A 83 -38.45 19.98 -10.39
N PRO A 84 -37.53 20.73 -11.03
CA PRO A 84 -37.45 20.86 -12.47
C PRO A 84 -37.30 19.53 -13.23
N SER A 85 -36.49 18.60 -12.71
CA SER A 85 -36.26 17.32 -13.37
C SER A 85 -37.48 16.41 -13.33
N SER A 86 -38.18 16.32 -12.18
CA SER A 86 -39.41 15.54 -12.07
C SER A 86 -40.51 16.13 -12.94
N ARG A 87 -40.63 17.46 -13.01
CA ARG A 87 -41.55 18.15 -13.93
C ARG A 87 -41.28 17.80 -15.40
N TYR A 88 -40.01 17.84 -15.82
CA TYR A 88 -39.60 17.45 -17.17
C TYR A 88 -39.99 16.00 -17.46
N LEU A 89 -39.64 15.06 -16.56
CA LEU A 89 -39.87 13.63 -16.77
C LEU A 89 -41.37 13.32 -16.84
N LEU A 90 -42.14 13.87 -15.91
CA LEU A 90 -43.59 13.73 -15.84
C LEU A 90 -44.25 14.19 -17.14
N HIS A 91 -43.83 15.33 -17.71
CA HIS A 91 -44.32 15.79 -19.00
C HIS A 91 -43.94 14.87 -20.16
N VAL A 92 -42.65 14.50 -20.31
CA VAL A 92 -42.24 13.67 -21.44
C VAL A 92 -42.83 12.25 -21.36
N LEU A 93 -42.98 11.67 -20.17
CA LEU A 93 -43.61 10.37 -19.96
C LEU A 93 -45.10 10.42 -20.31
N GLN A 94 -45.83 11.43 -19.83
CA GLN A 94 -47.24 11.62 -20.17
C GLN A 94 -47.48 11.77 -21.67
N THR A 95 -46.59 12.48 -22.39
CA THR A 95 -46.73 12.62 -23.84
C THR A 95 -46.63 11.29 -24.59
N GLN A 96 -45.94 10.29 -24.02
CA GLN A 96 -45.89 8.93 -24.59
C GLN A 96 -47.14 8.12 -24.26
N LEU A 97 -47.69 8.30 -23.05
CA LEU A 97 -48.92 7.62 -22.61
C LEU A 97 -50.18 8.14 -23.32
N THR A 98 -50.21 9.40 -23.80
CA THR A 98 -51.42 10.03 -24.37
C THR A 98 -51.46 9.94 -25.91
N PRO A 99 -52.28 9.08 -26.56
CA PRO A 99 -52.24 8.88 -28.00
C PRO A 99 -52.38 10.17 -28.82
N ARG A 100 -51.42 10.44 -29.72
CA ARG A 100 -51.52 11.52 -30.73
C ARG A 100 -51.85 10.89 -32.08
N LYS A 101 -52.95 11.34 -32.70
CA LYS A 101 -53.24 11.06 -34.12
C LYS A 101 -52.24 11.83 -34.99
N GLY A 102 -51.44 11.11 -35.79
CA GLY A 102 -50.54 11.68 -36.80
C GLY A 102 -50.75 10.98 -38.15
N LYS A 103 -50.50 11.69 -39.27
CA LYS A 103 -50.62 11.15 -40.63
C LYS A 103 -49.52 10.11 -40.89
N GLY A 104 -49.92 8.84 -40.97
CA GLY A 104 -49.06 7.69 -41.32
C GLY A 104 -48.54 6.95 -40.10
N ASN A 105 -49.15 5.79 -39.83
CA ASN A 105 -48.84 4.80 -38.79
C ASN A 105 -48.56 5.35 -37.37
N PHE A 106 -49.45 5.03 -36.44
CA PHE A 106 -49.29 5.27 -35.00
C PHE A 106 -47.91 4.79 -34.52
N ILE A 107 -46.95 5.68 -34.27
CA ILE A 107 -45.75 5.32 -33.49
C ILE A 107 -46.13 5.44 -32.02
N ARG A 108 -46.90 4.49 -31.49
CA ARG A 108 -47.15 4.38 -30.05
C ARG A 108 -47.37 2.93 -29.61
N PRO A 109 -46.46 2.36 -28.82
CA PRO A 109 -46.88 1.40 -27.80
C PRO A 109 -47.74 2.14 -26.77
N GLY A 110 -48.98 1.69 -26.56
CA GLY A 110 -49.71 2.01 -25.34
C GLY A 110 -49.07 1.22 -24.21
N ALA A 111 -48.01 1.77 -23.61
CA ALA A 111 -47.19 1.00 -22.70
C ALA A 111 -47.81 0.88 -21.30
N ALA A 112 -48.64 1.83 -20.85
CA ALA A 112 -49.35 1.70 -19.58
C ALA A 112 -50.76 2.29 -19.57
N GLU A 113 -51.67 1.68 -18.80
CA GLU A 113 -53.08 2.14 -18.66
C GLU A 113 -53.21 3.37 -17.75
N LYS A 114 -52.40 3.45 -16.68
CA LYS A 114 -52.36 4.57 -15.74
C LYS A 114 -50.94 4.99 -15.36
N LEU A 115 -50.81 6.25 -14.93
CA LEU A 115 -49.59 6.82 -14.39
C LEU A 115 -49.74 7.02 -12.88
N VAL A 116 -48.93 6.33 -12.07
CA VAL A 116 -48.95 6.42 -10.61
C VAL A 116 -47.78 7.28 -10.15
N VAL A 117 -48.10 8.44 -9.59
CA VAL A 117 -47.15 9.42 -9.07
C VAL A 117 -46.95 9.18 -7.59
N ILE A 118 -45.72 8.86 -7.20
CA ILE A 118 -45.35 8.68 -5.79
C ILE A 118 -44.64 9.92 -5.30
N TYR A 119 -45.20 10.54 -4.27
CA TYR A 119 -44.67 11.71 -3.61
C TYR A 119 -44.36 11.39 -2.15
N VAL A 120 -43.13 11.66 -1.73
CA VAL A 120 -42.70 11.52 -0.34
C VAL A 120 -42.72 12.91 0.31
N ASN A 121 -43.57 13.08 1.33
CA ASN A 121 -43.71 14.30 2.10
C ASN A 121 -42.58 14.42 3.13
N HIS A 122 -41.73 15.45 2.98
CA HIS A 122 -40.60 15.71 3.86
C HIS A 122 -40.91 16.73 4.97
N ALA A 123 -42.14 17.26 5.03
CA ALA A 123 -42.48 18.42 5.86
C ALA A 123 -42.30 18.21 7.37
N ASN A 124 -42.55 16.99 7.87
CA ASN A 124 -42.47 16.70 9.30
C ASN A 124 -41.02 16.53 9.79
N VAL A 125 -40.12 16.17 8.89
CA VAL A 125 -38.72 15.87 9.18
C VAL A 125 -37.80 17.05 8.93
N VAL A 126 -38.01 17.76 7.82
CA VAL A 126 -37.09 18.82 7.37
C VAL A 126 -37.58 20.19 7.85
N PRO A 127 -36.78 20.92 8.65
CA PRO A 127 -37.19 22.22 9.17
C PRO A 127 -37.56 23.22 8.07
N GLY A 128 -38.81 23.69 8.10
CA GLY A 128 -39.35 24.66 7.15
C GLY A 128 -39.66 24.12 5.76
N ALA A 129 -39.62 22.81 5.55
CA ALA A 129 -40.19 22.18 4.35
C ALA A 129 -41.73 22.23 4.40
N GLN A 130 -42.34 22.30 3.22
CA GLN A 130 -43.80 22.33 3.08
C GLN A 130 -44.31 21.05 2.42
N ASN A 131 -45.56 20.68 2.66
CA ASN A 131 -46.20 19.59 1.94
C ASN A 131 -46.61 20.06 0.53
N LEU A 132 -45.94 19.52 -0.50
CA LEU A 132 -46.11 19.89 -1.90
C LEU A 132 -47.22 19.10 -2.63
N ARG A 133 -48.06 18.35 -1.93
CA ARG A 133 -49.12 17.54 -2.56
C ARG A 133 -49.99 18.35 -3.52
N LYS A 134 -50.47 19.52 -3.10
CA LYS A 134 -51.31 20.40 -3.94
C LYS A 134 -50.57 20.90 -5.17
N ASP A 135 -49.28 21.18 -5.05
CA ASP A 135 -48.45 21.60 -6.18
C ASP A 135 -48.28 20.47 -7.19
N ILE A 136 -48.10 19.24 -6.72
CA ILE A 136 -48.01 18.04 -7.57
C ILE A 136 -49.35 17.74 -8.24
N GLU A 137 -50.47 17.86 -7.52
CA GLU A 137 -51.83 17.80 -8.07
C GLU A 137 -52.01 18.82 -9.20
N ASN A 138 -51.53 20.04 -9.02
CA ASN A 138 -51.53 21.06 -10.07
C ASN A 138 -50.62 20.69 -11.25
N MET A 139 -49.46 20.06 -11.02
CA MET A 139 -48.55 19.64 -12.10
C MET A 139 -49.14 18.55 -13.00
N ILE A 140 -49.97 17.67 -12.44
CA ILE A 140 -50.65 16.59 -13.20
C ILE A 140 -52.06 17.00 -13.66
N LYS A 141 -52.48 18.23 -13.40
CA LYS A 141 -53.78 18.74 -13.79
C LYS A 141 -53.93 18.66 -15.31
N GLY A 142 -54.80 17.77 -15.79
CA GLY A 142 -55.01 17.50 -17.22
C GLY A 142 -54.31 16.25 -17.75
N TYR A 143 -53.66 15.45 -16.90
CA TYR A 143 -53.07 14.17 -17.30
C TYR A 143 -54.13 13.07 -17.15
N PRO A 144 -54.56 12.40 -18.25
CA PRO A 144 -55.53 11.32 -18.18
C PRO A 144 -54.98 10.14 -17.38
N ASN A 145 -55.83 9.51 -16.55
CA ASN A 145 -55.53 8.31 -15.76
C ASN A 145 -54.27 8.44 -14.88
N ALA A 146 -54.05 9.61 -14.27
CA ALA A 146 -52.99 9.83 -13.30
C ALA A 146 -53.52 9.69 -11.85
N GLU A 147 -52.78 8.97 -11.01
CA GLU A 147 -53.06 8.75 -9.59
C GLU A 147 -51.90 9.24 -8.74
N ILE A 148 -52.16 9.77 -7.55
CA ILE A 148 -51.11 10.22 -6.61
C ILE A 148 -51.16 9.34 -5.36
N ILE A 149 -49.99 8.80 -4.98
CA ILE A 149 -49.74 8.16 -3.70
C ILE A 149 -48.82 9.09 -2.90
N GLU A 150 -49.34 9.61 -1.79
CA GLU A 150 -48.58 10.41 -0.84
C GLU A 150 -48.13 9.53 0.34
N VAL A 151 -46.87 9.70 0.71
CA VAL A 151 -46.22 8.92 1.78
C VAL A 151 -45.45 9.88 2.65
N ASP A 152 -45.63 9.82 3.97
CA ASP A 152 -44.83 10.64 4.88
C ASP A 152 -43.49 9.97 5.19
N VAL A 153 -42.40 10.73 5.29
CA VAL A 153 -41.09 10.15 5.68
C VAL A 153 -41.19 9.46 7.04
N ASP A 154 -42.00 9.98 7.96
CA ASP A 154 -42.20 9.40 9.30
C ASP A 154 -42.85 8.01 9.24
N SER A 155 -43.49 7.63 8.13
CA SER A 155 -44.06 6.29 7.99
C SER A 155 -43.00 5.19 7.97
N ALA A 156 -41.73 5.54 7.76
CA ALA A 156 -40.62 4.58 7.79
C ALA A 156 -40.50 3.82 9.12
N TRP A 157 -41.08 4.34 10.21
CA TRP A 157 -41.06 3.73 11.55
C TRP A 157 -42.41 3.15 12.01
N LYS A 158 -43.49 3.31 11.25
CA LYS A 158 -44.86 2.98 11.72
C LYS A 158 -45.16 1.48 11.85
N ASP A 159 -44.46 0.63 11.09
CA ASP A 159 -44.75 -0.82 11.03
C ASP A 159 -43.86 -1.67 11.98
N SER A 160 -42.98 -1.06 12.78
CA SER A 160 -42.08 -1.80 13.67
C SER A 160 -42.56 -1.80 15.12
N GLN A 161 -43.04 -2.95 15.61
CA GLN A 161 -43.26 -3.16 17.04
C GLN A 161 -41.93 -3.36 17.83
N SER A 162 -40.80 -3.54 17.13
CA SER A 162 -39.49 -3.82 17.72
C SER A 162 -38.33 -3.51 16.76
N SER A 163 -38.18 -2.28 16.26
CA SER A 163 -37.06 -1.94 15.36
C SER A 163 -35.71 -2.13 16.04
N ILE A 164 -34.74 -2.71 15.33
CA ILE A 164 -33.32 -2.66 15.73
C ILE A 164 -32.96 -1.19 15.93
N SER A 165 -32.48 -0.82 17.10
CA SER A 165 -31.98 0.51 17.39
C SER A 165 -30.46 0.51 17.34
N ALA A 166 -29.88 1.58 16.81
CA ALA A 166 -28.45 1.79 16.76
C ALA A 166 -27.99 2.60 17.97
N GLN A 167 -27.40 1.93 18.95
CA GLN A 167 -26.78 2.58 20.10
C GLN A 167 -25.39 3.06 19.71
N LEU A 168 -25.17 4.37 19.85
CA LEU A 168 -23.88 5.00 19.66
C LEU A 168 -23.32 5.37 21.03
N SER A 169 -22.11 4.91 21.34
CA SER A 169 -21.45 5.16 22.62
C SER A 169 -20.91 6.59 22.80
N GLY A 170 -21.01 7.42 21.76
CA GLY A 170 -20.56 8.81 21.77
C GLY A 170 -19.03 9.01 21.80
N LEU A 171 -18.25 7.93 21.78
CA LEU A 171 -16.79 7.95 21.69
C LEU A 171 -16.32 7.84 20.23
N PRO A 172 -15.37 8.69 19.78
CA PRO A 172 -14.83 8.60 18.42
C PRO A 172 -14.22 7.21 18.17
N GLY A 173 -14.68 6.55 17.10
CA GLY A 173 -14.09 5.29 16.64
C GLY A 173 -14.74 4.01 17.17
N GLN A 174 -15.63 4.07 18.16
CA GLN A 174 -16.33 2.87 18.63
C GLN A 174 -17.45 2.43 17.66
N PRO A 175 -17.65 1.11 17.48
CA PRO A 175 -18.72 0.57 16.65
C PRO A 175 -20.09 0.85 17.28
N PRO A 176 -21.14 1.09 16.48
CA PRO A 176 -22.51 1.14 16.97
C PRO A 176 -22.95 -0.28 17.35
N SER A 177 -23.59 -0.42 18.51
CA SER A 177 -24.15 -1.68 18.99
C SER A 177 -25.65 -1.74 18.69
N GLY A 178 -26.14 -2.91 18.25
CA GLY A 178 -27.57 -3.13 18.04
C GLY A 178 -28.28 -3.37 19.38
N THR A 179 -29.38 -2.66 19.63
CA THR A 179 -30.25 -2.90 20.81
C THR A 179 -31.71 -3.03 20.39
N THR A 180 -32.52 -3.71 21.20
CA THR A 180 -33.96 -3.93 20.97
C THR A 180 -34.85 -2.94 21.74
N SER A 181 -34.30 -1.84 22.27
CA SER A 181 -35.06 -0.92 23.12
C SER A 181 -36.00 0.00 22.32
N SER A 182 -37.08 0.46 22.95
CA SER A 182 -37.92 1.57 22.48
C SER A 182 -37.14 2.91 22.54
N SER A 183 -36.45 3.26 21.46
CA SER A 183 -35.77 4.55 21.32
C SER A 183 -36.75 5.75 21.32
N THR A 184 -36.25 6.92 21.71
CA THR A 184 -36.93 8.23 21.71
C THR A 184 -36.43 9.19 20.62
N ALA A 185 -35.41 8.82 19.84
CA ALA A 185 -34.76 9.68 18.84
C ALA A 185 -34.69 9.00 17.46
N ASP A 186 -35.31 9.64 16.47
CA ASP A 186 -35.32 9.17 15.08
C ASP A 186 -34.03 9.57 14.35
N LEU A 187 -33.76 8.99 13.16
CA LEU A 187 -32.56 9.23 12.32
C LEU A 187 -32.35 10.69 11.85
N PHE A 188 -33.19 11.62 12.31
CA PHE A 188 -33.19 13.04 11.98
C PHE A 188 -32.90 13.97 13.16
N ASP A 189 -32.35 13.44 14.26
CA ASP A 189 -31.89 14.27 15.38
C ASP A 189 -30.85 15.32 14.90
N SER A 190 -31.01 16.54 15.41
CA SER A 190 -30.12 17.68 15.27
C SER A 190 -28.67 17.43 15.70
N THR A 191 -28.39 16.37 16.45
CA THR A 191 -27.05 15.97 16.88
C THR A 191 -26.20 15.34 15.75
N LEU A 192 -26.84 14.84 14.68
CA LEU A 192 -26.16 14.32 13.49
C LEU A 192 -25.59 15.44 12.62
N ALA A 193 -24.47 15.18 11.92
CA ALA A 193 -23.99 16.14 10.94
C ALA A 193 -24.99 16.27 9.77
N THR A 194 -25.04 17.47 9.18
CA THR A 194 -25.90 17.76 8.02
C THR A 194 -25.70 16.77 6.87
N SER A 195 -24.46 16.31 6.64
CA SER A 195 -24.15 15.26 5.65
C SER A 195 -24.86 13.93 5.91
N SER A 196 -25.01 13.55 7.18
CA SER A 196 -25.63 12.30 7.62
C SER A 196 -27.15 12.42 7.52
N LEU A 197 -27.72 13.55 7.95
CA LEU A 197 -29.15 13.89 7.79
C LEU A 197 -29.61 13.85 6.32
N GLU A 198 -28.86 14.49 5.41
CA GLU A 198 -29.18 14.46 3.99
C GLU A 198 -29.06 13.07 3.38
N SER A 199 -28.06 12.30 3.83
CA SER A 199 -27.89 10.93 3.37
C SER A 199 -29.04 10.04 3.85
N HIS A 200 -29.45 10.13 5.13
CA HIS A 200 -30.59 9.37 5.65
C HIS A 200 -31.87 9.74 4.89
N LEU A 201 -32.16 11.03 4.73
CA LEU A 201 -33.33 11.49 3.99
C LEU A 201 -33.37 10.90 2.58
N SER A 202 -32.27 11.00 1.81
CA SER A 202 -32.22 10.46 0.45
C SER A 202 -32.46 8.95 0.40
N LEU A 203 -31.99 8.20 1.40
CA LEU A 203 -32.15 6.75 1.46
C LEU A 203 -33.58 6.35 1.83
N LEU A 204 -34.17 7.01 2.83
CA LEU A 204 -35.55 6.76 3.23
C LEU A 204 -36.50 7.14 2.10
N THR A 205 -36.30 8.28 1.43
CA THR A 205 -37.11 8.68 0.28
C THR A 205 -37.06 7.63 -0.83
N HIS A 206 -35.88 7.13 -1.19
CA HIS A 206 -35.73 6.10 -2.23
C HIS A 206 -36.48 4.81 -1.84
N HIS A 207 -36.31 4.35 -0.61
CA HIS A 207 -36.98 3.15 -0.10
C HIS A 207 -38.49 3.28 -0.02
N LEU A 208 -38.99 4.39 0.52
CA LEU A 208 -40.43 4.64 0.60
C LEU A 208 -41.08 4.66 -0.79
N ILE A 209 -40.41 5.26 -1.79
CA ILE A 209 -40.87 5.21 -3.18
C ILE A 209 -40.97 3.76 -3.67
N LEU A 210 -39.95 2.94 -3.42
CA LEU A 210 -39.95 1.54 -3.86
C LEU A 210 -41.04 0.70 -3.17
N ARG A 211 -41.18 0.83 -1.85
CA ARG A 211 -42.14 0.03 -1.07
C ARG A 211 -43.57 0.38 -1.44
N GLU A 212 -43.88 1.66 -1.59
CA GLU A 212 -45.23 2.10 -1.93
C GLU A 212 -45.57 1.80 -3.39
N ALA A 213 -44.57 1.85 -4.29
CA ALA A 213 -44.72 1.35 -5.65
C ALA A 213 -45.02 -0.16 -5.66
N ARG A 214 -44.25 -0.96 -4.90
CA ARG A 214 -44.39 -2.41 -4.83
C ARG A 214 -45.70 -2.84 -4.19
N LYS A 215 -46.11 -2.19 -3.10
CA LYS A 215 -47.40 -2.42 -2.42
C LYS A 215 -48.57 -2.17 -3.35
N HIS A 216 -48.55 -1.07 -4.09
CA HIS A 216 -49.59 -0.78 -5.07
C HIS A 216 -49.51 -1.72 -6.29
N ALA A 217 -48.32 -2.12 -6.73
CA ALA A 217 -48.11 -3.09 -7.81
C ALA A 217 -48.63 -4.49 -7.46
N ASP A 218 -48.44 -4.95 -6.22
CA ASP A 218 -48.92 -6.24 -5.73
C ASP A 218 -50.43 -6.37 -5.89
N GLY A 219 -51.18 -5.29 -5.62
CA GLY A 219 -52.63 -5.24 -5.82
C GLY A 219 -53.07 -5.32 -7.28
N LEU A 220 -52.18 -5.06 -8.24
CA LEU A 220 -52.48 -5.05 -9.68
C LEU A 220 -52.01 -6.31 -10.42
N VAL A 221 -50.80 -6.81 -10.12
CA VAL A 221 -50.16 -7.88 -10.91
C VAL A 221 -49.68 -9.08 -10.08
N GLY A 222 -49.85 -9.05 -8.75
CA GLY A 222 -49.28 -10.04 -7.84
C GLY A 222 -47.78 -9.84 -7.59
N LYS A 223 -47.23 -10.62 -6.66
CA LYS A 223 -45.86 -10.46 -6.14
C LYS A 223 -44.76 -10.86 -7.13
N ASP A 224 -45.06 -11.71 -8.11
CA ASP A 224 -44.06 -12.31 -9.01
C ASP A 224 -43.71 -11.44 -10.23
N LYS A 225 -44.44 -10.35 -10.48
CA LYS A 225 -44.26 -9.51 -11.67
C LYS A 225 -43.70 -8.14 -11.30
N GLU A 226 -42.59 -7.77 -11.95
CA GLU A 226 -41.99 -6.44 -11.84
C GLU A 226 -42.72 -5.42 -12.71
N LEU A 227 -42.90 -4.20 -12.20
CA LEU A 227 -43.42 -3.07 -12.97
C LEU A 227 -42.38 -1.94 -13.11
N PRO A 228 -42.45 -1.12 -14.19
CA PRO A 228 -41.52 -0.01 -14.40
C PRO A 228 -41.73 1.16 -13.42
N LEU A 229 -40.65 1.58 -12.77
CA LEU A 229 -40.55 2.77 -11.93
C LEU A 229 -39.52 3.74 -12.54
N PHE A 230 -39.93 4.99 -12.77
CA PHE A 230 -39.08 6.02 -13.37
C PHE A 230 -38.65 7.05 -12.31
N LEU A 231 -37.35 7.37 -12.30
CA LEU A 231 -36.78 8.41 -11.46
C LEU A 231 -36.17 9.52 -12.33
N ALA A 232 -36.33 10.77 -11.88
CA ALA A 232 -35.97 11.95 -12.66
C ALA A 232 -34.55 12.47 -12.36
N THR A 233 -33.55 11.60 -12.30
CA THR A 233 -32.17 12.02 -11.98
C THR A 233 -31.46 12.54 -13.23
N SER A 234 -31.17 13.84 -13.26
CA SER A 234 -30.45 14.48 -14.39
C SER A 234 -28.98 14.06 -14.45
N ALA A 235 -28.32 14.24 -15.59
CA ALA A 235 -26.88 13.97 -15.74
C ALA A 235 -26.03 14.72 -14.69
N THR A 236 -26.39 15.97 -14.40
CA THR A 236 -25.74 16.79 -13.37
C THR A 236 -25.98 16.19 -11.98
N ARG A 237 -27.22 15.78 -11.65
CA ARG A 237 -27.54 15.20 -10.34
C ARG A 237 -26.94 13.82 -10.14
N VAL A 238 -26.86 12.99 -11.18
CA VAL A 238 -26.16 11.69 -11.14
C VAL A 238 -24.69 11.90 -10.82
N THR A 239 -24.04 12.87 -11.45
CA THR A 239 -22.63 13.20 -11.18
C THR A 239 -22.42 13.60 -9.71
N ILE A 240 -23.31 14.45 -9.18
CA ILE A 240 -23.29 14.86 -7.77
C ILE A 240 -23.45 13.63 -6.86
N LYS A 241 -24.49 12.81 -7.08
CA LYS A 241 -24.77 11.60 -6.29
C LYS A 241 -23.61 10.59 -6.36
N LEU A 242 -22.99 10.42 -7.53
CA LEU A 242 -21.86 9.49 -7.71
C LEU A 242 -20.67 9.92 -6.85
N LEU A 243 -20.25 11.18 -6.96
CA LEU A 243 -19.10 11.72 -6.23
C LEU A 243 -19.37 11.81 -4.71
N SER A 244 -20.58 12.20 -4.30
CA SER A 244 -20.93 12.26 -2.88
C SER A 244 -21.05 10.86 -2.26
N SER A 245 -21.57 9.88 -3.02
CA SER A 245 -21.63 8.48 -2.59
C SER A 245 -20.24 7.85 -2.44
N MET A 246 -19.33 8.09 -3.40
CA MET A 246 -17.94 7.67 -3.30
C MET A 246 -17.25 8.25 -2.06
N SER A 247 -17.42 9.55 -1.83
CA SER A 247 -16.83 10.26 -0.69
C SER A 247 -17.33 9.75 0.66
N ARG A 248 -18.55 9.19 0.70
CA ARG A 248 -19.15 8.55 1.88
C ARG A 248 -18.78 7.07 2.03
N GLY A 249 -17.94 6.52 1.15
CA GLY A 249 -17.55 5.12 1.18
C GLY A 249 -18.59 4.14 0.62
N ARG A 250 -19.56 4.61 -0.18
CA ARG A 250 -20.57 3.76 -0.85
C ARG A 250 -20.07 3.12 -2.15
N GLY A 251 -18.74 2.99 -2.30
CA GLY A 251 -18.09 2.48 -3.50
C GLY A 251 -18.66 1.14 -3.97
N TRP A 252 -18.81 0.17 -3.06
CA TRP A 252 -19.32 -1.18 -3.36
C TRP A 252 -20.73 -1.17 -3.96
N SER A 253 -21.61 -0.30 -3.46
CA SER A 253 -22.99 -0.21 -3.89
C SER A 253 -23.21 0.64 -5.15
N LEU A 254 -22.18 1.28 -5.73
CA LEU A 254 -22.37 2.17 -6.89
C LEU A 254 -22.89 1.45 -8.15
N GLY A 255 -22.64 0.14 -8.26
CA GLY A 255 -23.16 -0.71 -9.34
C GLY A 255 -24.66 -0.99 -9.23
N SER A 256 -25.34 -0.50 -8.20
CA SER A 256 -26.77 -0.73 -7.98
C SER A 256 -27.46 0.54 -7.45
N GLY A 257 -28.69 0.79 -7.88
CA GLY A 257 -29.49 1.91 -7.38
C GLY A 257 -29.48 3.16 -8.26
N GLU A 258 -29.60 4.34 -7.65
CA GLU A 258 -30.08 5.57 -8.30
C GLU A 258 -29.15 6.20 -9.36
N VAL A 259 -27.90 5.72 -9.47
CA VAL A 259 -26.91 6.25 -10.43
C VAL A 259 -26.77 5.41 -11.69
N GLN A 260 -27.41 4.24 -11.75
CA GLN A 260 -27.38 3.34 -12.90
C GLN A 260 -28.55 3.62 -13.86
N PRO A 261 -28.39 3.35 -15.18
CA PRO A 261 -29.44 3.56 -16.17
C PRO A 261 -30.66 2.67 -15.97
N GLU A 262 -30.43 1.44 -15.55
CA GLU A 262 -31.45 0.43 -15.25
C GLU A 262 -30.97 -0.40 -14.07
N SER A 263 -31.87 -0.71 -13.15
CA SER A 263 -31.61 -1.62 -12.03
C SER A 263 -32.92 -2.27 -11.57
N SER A 264 -32.86 -3.47 -11.02
CA SER A 264 -34.01 -4.06 -10.31
C SER A 264 -33.77 -4.01 -8.80
N GLN A 265 -34.76 -3.51 -8.05
CA GLN A 265 -34.75 -3.50 -6.59
C GLN A 265 -36.17 -3.70 -6.05
N PHE A 266 -36.33 -4.52 -5.01
CA PHE A 266 -37.60 -4.74 -4.32
C PHE A 266 -38.76 -5.16 -5.25
N GLY A 267 -38.45 -5.99 -6.26
CA GLY A 267 -39.42 -6.42 -7.27
C GLY A 267 -39.93 -5.30 -8.18
N MET A 268 -39.19 -4.19 -8.30
CA MET A 268 -39.49 -3.06 -9.18
C MET A 268 -38.34 -2.86 -10.16
N ARG A 269 -38.67 -2.55 -11.43
CA ARG A 269 -37.67 -2.24 -12.44
C ARG A 269 -37.47 -0.73 -12.55
N ILE A 270 -36.34 -0.25 -12.09
CA ILE A 270 -36.03 1.17 -11.96
C ILE A 270 -35.33 1.69 -13.22
N TYR A 271 -35.81 2.81 -13.75
CA TYR A 271 -35.30 3.48 -14.93
C TYR A 271 -34.88 4.92 -14.64
N GLN A 272 -33.70 5.33 -15.12
CA GLN A 272 -33.15 6.70 -15.03
C GLN A 272 -33.04 7.37 -16.41
N PRO A 273 -34.16 7.75 -17.05
CA PRO A 273 -34.18 8.28 -18.42
C PRO A 273 -33.38 9.56 -18.65
N LEU A 274 -33.11 10.34 -17.60
CA LEU A 274 -32.52 11.68 -17.70
C LEU A 274 -30.99 11.68 -17.50
N LEU A 275 -30.35 10.51 -17.42
CA LEU A 275 -28.90 10.34 -17.26
C LEU A 275 -28.04 11.08 -18.28
N ASN A 276 -28.58 11.34 -19.47
CA ASN A 276 -27.89 12.04 -20.56
C ASN A 276 -28.41 13.47 -20.79
N THR A 277 -29.22 13.99 -19.88
CA THR A 277 -29.85 15.31 -19.95
C THR A 277 -29.37 16.17 -18.78
N SER A 278 -28.67 17.25 -19.09
CA SER A 278 -28.12 18.20 -18.10
C SER A 278 -29.23 19.03 -17.44
N SER A 279 -28.97 19.57 -16.24
CA SER A 279 -29.90 20.48 -15.57
C SER A 279 -30.21 21.73 -16.40
N LYS A 280 -29.26 22.22 -17.21
CA LYS A 280 -29.46 23.34 -18.15
C LYS A 280 -30.46 23.00 -19.26
N GLU A 281 -30.37 21.79 -19.83
CA GLU A 281 -31.33 21.33 -20.85
C GLU A 281 -32.74 21.19 -20.27
N ILE A 282 -32.85 20.62 -19.07
CA ILE A 282 -34.12 20.48 -18.33
C ILE A 282 -34.75 21.86 -18.09
N ALA A 283 -33.96 22.84 -17.63
CA ALA A 283 -34.43 24.19 -17.38
C ALA A 283 -35.00 24.87 -18.64
N TYR A 284 -34.29 24.81 -19.77
CA TYR A 284 -34.80 25.37 -21.03
C TYR A 284 -36.03 24.63 -21.54
N PHE A 285 -36.07 23.31 -21.42
CA PHE A 285 -37.23 22.54 -21.86
C PHE A 285 -38.48 22.89 -21.05
N ASN A 286 -38.36 22.96 -19.73
CA ASN A 286 -39.44 23.36 -18.83
C ASN A 286 -39.96 24.77 -19.13
N LYS A 287 -39.08 25.69 -19.57
CA LYS A 287 -39.47 27.05 -19.97
C LYS A 287 -40.22 27.09 -21.30
N TYR A 288 -39.86 26.24 -22.26
CA TYR A 288 -40.35 26.38 -23.64
C TYR A 288 -41.46 25.41 -24.03
N VAL A 289 -41.62 24.30 -23.31
CA VAL A 289 -42.51 23.18 -23.67
C VAL A 289 -43.54 22.91 -22.59
N VAL A 290 -43.12 22.86 -21.32
CA VAL A 290 -44.04 22.51 -20.24
C VAL A 290 -44.94 23.72 -19.93
N PRO A 291 -46.27 23.52 -19.87
CA PRO A 291 -47.25 24.57 -19.58
C PRO A 291 -46.93 25.40 -18.31
N ASP A 292 -47.29 26.69 -18.34
CA ASP A 292 -46.98 27.67 -17.28
C ASP A 292 -47.79 27.46 -15.99
N ASP A 293 -48.91 26.73 -16.06
CA ASP A 293 -49.74 26.32 -14.91
C ASP A 293 -49.06 25.23 -14.06
N SER A 294 -48.28 24.35 -14.69
CA SER A 294 -47.40 23.40 -14.03
C SER A 294 -46.12 24.12 -13.60
N LYS A 295 -46.08 24.82 -12.45
CA LYS A 295 -44.85 25.52 -12.00
C LYS A 295 -43.90 24.58 -11.27
N PRO A 296 -42.56 24.67 -11.47
CA PRO A 296 -41.61 23.89 -10.69
C PRO A 296 -41.58 24.42 -9.25
N VAL A 297 -41.59 23.53 -8.27
CA VAL A 297 -41.54 23.88 -6.85
C VAL A 297 -40.27 23.31 -6.24
N VAL A 298 -39.58 24.12 -5.44
CA VAL A 298 -38.37 23.72 -4.74
C VAL A 298 -38.67 23.74 -3.25
N ASN A 299 -38.62 22.57 -2.63
CA ASN A 299 -38.77 22.45 -1.18
C ASN A 299 -37.45 22.74 -0.46
N ARG A 300 -37.53 22.98 0.85
CA ARG A 300 -36.34 23.06 1.69
C ARG A 300 -35.74 21.67 1.92
N THR A 301 -34.43 21.64 2.05
CA THR A 301 -33.57 20.52 2.45
C THR A 301 -32.75 20.95 3.67
N PHE A 302 -32.08 20.01 4.34
CA PHE A 302 -31.21 20.33 5.49
C PHE A 302 -30.05 21.29 5.17
N SER A 303 -29.58 21.36 3.92
CA SER A 303 -28.54 22.31 3.47
C SER A 303 -29.10 23.57 2.78
N THR A 304 -30.41 23.79 2.77
CA THR A 304 -30.99 24.97 2.12
C THR A 304 -30.50 26.25 2.81
N PHE A 305 -29.96 27.19 2.03
CA PHE A 305 -29.25 28.39 2.50
C PHE A 305 -27.97 28.14 3.31
N ALA A 306 -27.49 26.90 3.41
CA ALA A 306 -26.24 26.59 4.08
C ALA A 306 -25.02 26.86 3.16
N PRO A 307 -23.86 27.22 3.73
CA PRO A 307 -22.63 27.45 2.96
C PRO A 307 -22.15 26.16 2.28
N PRO A 308 -21.40 26.21 1.16
CA PRO A 308 -21.01 25.01 0.40
C PRO A 308 -20.32 23.91 1.22
N LYS A 309 -19.57 24.27 2.27
CA LYS A 309 -18.87 23.33 3.15
C LYS A 309 -19.76 22.69 4.23
N SER A 310 -21.08 22.94 4.22
CA SER A 310 -22.01 22.44 5.24
C SER A 310 -22.25 20.93 5.15
N SER A 311 -22.24 20.37 3.94
CA SER A 311 -22.40 18.93 3.72
C SER A 311 -21.60 18.44 2.52
N ILE A 312 -21.34 17.13 2.47
CA ILE A 312 -20.66 16.50 1.33
C ILE A 312 -21.48 16.69 0.05
N ASP A 313 -22.81 16.56 0.11
CA ASP A 313 -23.66 16.77 -1.07
C ASP A 313 -23.60 18.21 -1.55
N ARG A 314 -23.67 19.21 -0.64
CA ARG A 314 -23.63 20.63 -1.01
C ARG A 314 -22.26 21.03 -1.58
N LEU A 315 -21.18 20.53 -0.99
CA LEU A 315 -19.82 20.76 -1.47
C LEU A 315 -19.62 20.17 -2.87
N THR A 316 -20.10 18.94 -3.06
CA THR A 316 -20.04 18.24 -4.34
C THR A 316 -20.91 18.92 -5.39
N GLU A 317 -22.09 19.41 -5.02
CA GLU A 317 -22.97 20.19 -5.90
C GLU A 317 -22.29 21.46 -6.36
N GLU A 318 -21.70 22.25 -5.46
CA GLU A 318 -21.00 23.48 -5.80
C GLU A 318 -19.81 23.20 -6.74
N LEU A 319 -19.04 22.14 -6.46
CA LEU A 319 -17.95 21.67 -7.32
C LEU A 319 -18.45 21.31 -8.72
N VAL A 320 -19.49 20.47 -8.84
CA VAL A 320 -20.01 20.00 -10.12
C VAL A 320 -20.62 21.14 -10.93
N VAL A 321 -21.39 22.02 -10.29
CA VAL A 321 -22.00 23.18 -10.95
C VAL A 321 -20.94 24.16 -11.42
N SER A 322 -19.90 24.42 -10.62
CA SER A 322 -18.77 25.27 -11.01
C SER A 322 -17.96 24.67 -12.16
N LEU A 323 -17.70 23.35 -12.12
CA LEU A 323 -17.06 22.63 -13.22
C LEU A 323 -17.88 22.67 -14.50
N GLU A 324 -19.21 22.56 -14.42
CA GLU A 324 -20.08 22.60 -15.61
C GLU A 324 -20.05 23.98 -16.31
N ARG A 325 -19.77 25.06 -15.57
CA ARG A 325 -19.61 26.41 -16.14
C ARG A 325 -18.32 26.54 -16.96
N GLY A 326 -17.19 26.06 -16.44
CA GLY A 326 -15.87 26.15 -17.10
C GLY A 326 -15.60 25.04 -18.12
N PHE A 327 -16.08 23.82 -17.85
CA PHE A 327 -15.79 22.60 -18.61
C PHE A 327 -17.09 21.76 -18.81
N PRO A 328 -17.99 22.17 -19.71
CA PRO A 328 -19.32 21.55 -19.85
C PRO A 328 -19.33 20.07 -20.27
N SER A 329 -18.22 19.55 -20.81
CA SER A 329 -18.05 18.15 -21.16
C SER A 329 -17.76 17.26 -19.96
N THR A 330 -17.15 17.78 -18.89
CA THR A 330 -16.69 17.00 -17.72
C THR A 330 -17.82 16.27 -17.04
N VAL A 331 -18.93 16.94 -16.73
CA VAL A 331 -20.11 16.33 -16.10
C VAL A 331 -20.64 15.15 -16.93
N SER A 332 -20.69 15.31 -18.24
CA SER A 332 -21.16 14.23 -19.13
C SER A 332 -20.21 13.05 -19.20
N THR A 333 -18.91 13.29 -19.06
CA THR A 333 -17.89 12.22 -18.98
C THR A 333 -18.01 11.49 -17.66
N VAL A 334 -18.10 12.19 -16.52
CA VAL A 334 -18.23 11.57 -15.20
C VAL A 334 -19.50 10.72 -15.11
N ALA A 335 -20.66 11.24 -15.54
CA ALA A 335 -21.89 10.46 -15.58
C ALA A 335 -21.77 9.19 -16.44
N LYS A 336 -21.19 9.29 -17.64
CA LYS A 336 -20.98 8.13 -18.52
C LYS A 336 -19.98 7.12 -17.97
N THR A 337 -18.95 7.59 -17.28
CA THR A 337 -17.99 6.72 -16.61
C THR A 337 -18.67 6.00 -15.45
N GLY A 338 -19.46 6.71 -14.65
CA GLY A 338 -20.29 6.14 -13.58
C GLY A 338 -21.17 4.98 -14.05
N ASN A 339 -21.83 5.13 -15.20
CA ASN A 339 -22.67 4.08 -15.81
C ASN A 339 -21.88 2.83 -16.26
N LYS A 340 -20.55 2.92 -16.37
CA LYS A 340 -19.68 1.77 -16.72
C LYS A 340 -19.07 1.12 -15.49
N ILE A 341 -19.27 1.69 -14.30
CA ILE A 341 -18.79 1.11 -13.05
C ILE A 341 -19.76 -0.03 -12.71
N SER A 342 -19.45 -1.21 -13.21
CA SER A 342 -19.92 -2.48 -12.67
C SER A 342 -18.79 -3.11 -11.86
N PHE A 343 -19.11 -3.64 -10.69
CA PHE A 343 -18.18 -4.47 -9.93
C PHE A 343 -18.29 -5.91 -10.43
N ALA A 344 -17.23 -6.71 -10.26
CA ALA A 344 -17.14 -8.10 -10.76
C ALA A 344 -18.15 -9.10 -10.12
N GLY A 345 -19.19 -8.61 -9.46
CA GLY A 345 -20.41 -9.31 -9.13
C GLY A 345 -21.57 -8.37 -9.47
N GLU A 346 -22.14 -8.53 -10.66
CA GLU A 346 -23.51 -8.09 -10.89
C GLU A 346 -24.40 -8.96 -10.00
N ALA A 347 -25.31 -8.32 -9.26
CA ALA A 347 -26.28 -8.91 -8.34
C ALA A 347 -26.55 -10.40 -8.59
N LYS A 348 -25.77 -11.27 -7.96
CA LYS A 348 -26.04 -12.71 -7.98
C LYS A 348 -27.24 -12.99 -7.08
N GLU A 349 -28.07 -13.97 -7.44
CA GLU A 349 -29.01 -14.57 -6.48
C GLU A 349 -28.26 -14.92 -5.19
N GLY A 350 -28.70 -14.36 -4.06
CA GLY A 350 -28.02 -14.52 -2.77
C GLY A 350 -27.02 -13.41 -2.39
N GLU A 351 -26.93 -12.30 -3.14
CA GLU A 351 -26.13 -11.17 -2.70
C GLU A 351 -26.68 -10.50 -1.44
N ARG A 352 -25.77 -10.30 -0.48
CA ARG A 352 -26.05 -9.65 0.79
C ARG A 352 -26.43 -8.18 0.59
N LEU A 353 -27.60 -7.79 1.09
CA LEU A 353 -28.06 -6.40 1.08
C LEU A 353 -27.70 -5.68 2.39
N CYS A 354 -27.65 -4.35 2.38
CA CYS A 354 -27.59 -3.55 3.59
C CYS A 354 -28.97 -3.51 4.23
N THR A 355 -29.12 -3.84 5.52
CA THR A 355 -30.45 -3.81 6.16
C THR A 355 -31.06 -2.41 6.24
N LEU A 356 -30.24 -1.35 6.26
CA LEU A 356 -30.73 0.04 6.26
C LEU A 356 -31.09 0.54 4.85
N CYS A 357 -30.18 0.44 3.89
CA CYS A 357 -30.37 1.02 2.55
C CYS A 357 -30.78 0.03 1.45
N GLY A 358 -30.89 -1.26 1.75
CA GLY A 358 -31.30 -2.30 0.79
C GLY A 358 -30.41 -2.43 -0.44
N TRP A 359 -29.23 -1.81 -0.45
CA TRP A 359 -28.25 -1.91 -1.54
C TRP A 359 -27.24 -3.00 -1.24
N PRO A 360 -26.56 -3.57 -2.26
CA PRO A 360 -25.53 -4.58 -2.05
C PRO A 360 -24.47 -4.11 -1.05
N ALA A 361 -24.14 -4.99 -0.11
CA ALA A 361 -23.23 -4.72 0.98
C ALA A 361 -22.21 -5.85 1.13
N ARG A 362 -20.97 -5.49 1.43
CA ARG A 362 -19.96 -6.44 1.88
C ARG A 362 -20.18 -6.74 3.37
N ALA A 363 -20.02 -8.00 3.77
CA ALA A 363 -20.02 -8.39 5.18
C ALA A 363 -18.88 -7.73 5.96
N LYS A 364 -19.06 -7.57 7.28
CA LYS A 364 -18.07 -7.06 8.23
C LYS A 364 -17.52 -5.67 7.87
N ALA A 365 -18.40 -4.67 7.86
CA ALA A 365 -18.03 -3.29 7.54
C ALA A 365 -16.95 -2.73 8.49
N ASN A 366 -16.90 -3.21 9.73
CA ASN A 366 -15.88 -2.81 10.71
C ASN A 366 -14.50 -3.40 10.38
N ASP A 367 -14.41 -4.66 9.94
CA ASP A 367 -13.15 -5.26 9.48
C ASP A 367 -12.58 -4.48 8.29
N TRP A 368 -13.45 -4.07 7.35
CA TRP A 368 -13.04 -3.21 6.25
C TRP A 368 -12.53 -1.85 6.74
N LYS A 369 -13.25 -1.20 7.68
CA LYS A 369 -12.84 0.06 8.30
C LYS A 369 -11.48 -0.06 8.98
N ASN A 370 -11.28 -1.11 9.77
CA ASN A 370 -10.03 -1.38 10.49
C ASN A 370 -8.89 -1.70 9.52
N GLY A 371 -9.17 -2.41 8.43
CA GLY A 371 -8.17 -2.73 7.40
C GLY A 371 -7.71 -1.55 6.54
N ILE A 372 -8.46 -0.44 6.52
CA ILE A 372 -8.10 0.78 5.78
C ILE A 372 -7.74 1.97 6.66
N ALA A 373 -7.97 1.88 7.98
CA ALA A 373 -7.66 2.95 8.93
C ALA A 373 -6.19 2.87 9.37
N ILE A 374 -5.51 4.02 9.40
CA ILE A 374 -4.10 4.16 9.84
C ILE A 374 -4.01 4.21 11.38
N THR A 375 -5.14 4.27 12.08
CA THR A 375 -5.20 4.34 13.54
C THR A 375 -5.13 2.94 14.16
N LYS A 376 -4.01 2.63 14.82
CA LYS A 376 -4.01 1.65 15.91
C LYS A 376 -4.90 2.21 17.02
N LEU A 377 -6.11 1.66 17.17
CA LEU A 377 -6.79 1.71 18.46
C LEU A 377 -6.19 0.57 19.28
N ASP A 378 -5.60 0.91 20.43
CA ASP A 378 -5.20 -0.10 21.42
C ASP A 378 -6.47 -0.83 21.89
N ASP A 379 -6.73 -2.02 21.35
CA ASP A 379 -7.86 -2.83 21.78
C ASP A 379 -7.58 -3.40 23.19
N LYS A 380 -8.03 -2.67 24.20
CA LYS A 380 -8.71 -3.29 25.34
C LYS A 380 -10.20 -3.01 25.23
N VAL A 381 -10.85 -3.66 24.27
CA VAL A 381 -12.26 -3.98 24.40
C VAL A 381 -12.35 -5.49 24.32
N GLU A 382 -12.51 -6.11 25.48
CA GLU A 382 -12.87 -7.52 25.57
C GLU A 382 -14.09 -7.75 24.69
N SER A 383 -13.96 -8.65 23.71
CA SER A 383 -15.11 -9.16 22.97
C SER A 383 -15.95 -9.98 23.94
N THR A 384 -16.88 -9.33 24.64
CA THR A 384 -18.00 -10.04 25.25
C THR A 384 -18.75 -10.76 24.13
N GLU A 385 -18.77 -12.09 24.17
CA GLU A 385 -19.64 -12.92 23.35
C GLU A 385 -21.09 -12.52 23.63
N SER A 386 -21.61 -11.55 22.87
CA SER A 386 -23.03 -11.25 22.84
C SER A 386 -23.64 -11.92 21.62
N ASP A 387 -24.66 -12.76 21.82
CA ASP A 387 -25.42 -13.49 20.79
C ASP A 387 -26.21 -12.58 19.80
N GLN A 388 -25.99 -11.26 19.82
CA GLN A 388 -26.65 -10.29 18.94
C GLN A 388 -25.74 -9.90 17.77
N PRO A 389 -26.24 -9.91 16.51
CA PRO A 389 -25.44 -9.52 15.35
C PRO A 389 -25.01 -8.05 15.48
N SER A 390 -23.71 -7.79 15.35
CA SER A 390 -23.17 -6.42 15.35
C SER A 390 -23.76 -5.63 14.17
N LEU A 391 -24.06 -4.34 14.34
CA LEU A 391 -24.52 -3.48 13.24
C LEU A 391 -23.50 -3.42 12.09
N ALA A 392 -22.22 -3.61 12.40
CA ALA A 392 -21.14 -3.77 11.41
C ALA A 392 -21.35 -4.98 10.49
N ASP A 393 -22.03 -6.00 10.99
CA ASP A 393 -22.29 -7.25 10.31
C ASP A 393 -23.60 -7.22 9.56
N ILE A 394 -24.40 -6.14 9.54
CA ILE A 394 -25.68 -6.07 8.80
C ILE A 394 -25.82 -4.81 7.93
N LEU A 395 -24.95 -3.81 8.12
CA LEU A 395 -24.94 -2.57 7.35
C LEU A 395 -23.82 -2.52 6.31
N CYS A 396 -24.04 -1.80 5.21
CA CYS A 396 -22.95 -1.43 4.31
C CYS A 396 -22.05 -0.39 4.96
N TYR A 397 -20.78 -0.33 4.52
CA TYR A 397 -19.79 0.62 5.04
C TYR A 397 -20.31 2.07 5.04
N GLY A 398 -20.96 2.53 3.97
CA GLY A 398 -21.49 3.89 3.89
C GLY A 398 -22.71 4.18 4.78
N CYS A 399 -23.47 3.16 5.21
CA CYS A 399 -24.53 3.32 6.22
C CYS A 399 -23.93 3.27 7.63
N TYR A 400 -22.97 2.38 7.84
CA TYR A 400 -22.22 2.24 9.08
C TYR A 400 -21.45 3.53 9.45
N THR A 401 -20.76 4.15 8.49
CA THR A 401 -20.03 5.41 8.70
C THR A 401 -20.96 6.58 9.00
N ASN A 402 -22.11 6.66 8.35
CA ASN A 402 -23.11 7.70 8.62
C ASN A 402 -23.69 7.61 10.04
N LEU A 403 -23.81 6.40 10.60
CA LEU A 403 -24.24 6.20 11.98
C LEU A 403 -23.12 6.47 12.98
N THR A 404 -21.86 6.19 12.65
CA THR A 404 -20.69 6.38 13.55
C THR A 404 -20.11 7.80 13.55
N ASP A 405 -20.91 8.80 13.20
CA ASP A 405 -20.47 10.19 13.08
C ASP A 405 -20.13 10.82 14.44
N SER A 406 -18.87 11.28 14.56
CA SER A 406 -18.18 11.81 15.75
C SER A 406 -18.79 13.03 16.45
N ARG A 407 -19.92 13.57 15.98
CA ARG A 407 -20.61 14.70 16.63
C ARG A 407 -21.61 14.31 17.70
N ALA A 408 -22.05 13.05 17.74
CA ALA A 408 -22.82 12.53 18.86
C ALA A 408 -21.90 12.46 20.10
N ARG A 409 -21.85 13.54 20.90
CA ARG A 409 -21.04 13.63 22.13
C ARG A 409 -21.69 12.95 23.35
N SER A 410 -22.81 12.28 23.14
CA SER A 410 -23.61 11.61 24.17
C SER A 410 -24.02 10.22 23.67
N GLU A 411 -24.29 9.31 24.59
CA GLU A 411 -24.94 8.05 24.25
C GLU A 411 -26.34 8.36 23.67
N VAL A 412 -26.54 8.05 22.39
CA VAL A 412 -27.82 8.23 21.70
C VAL A 412 -28.19 6.92 21.04
N ASN A 413 -29.45 6.52 21.20
CA ASN A 413 -29.99 5.34 20.57
C ASN A 413 -30.95 5.75 19.44
N TYR A 414 -30.58 5.44 18.20
CA TYR A 414 -31.38 5.81 17.03
C TYR A 414 -32.30 4.67 16.61
N ALA A 415 -33.60 4.93 16.52
CA ALA A 415 -34.53 3.99 15.93
C ALA A 415 -34.23 3.80 14.44
N LEU A 416 -33.93 2.58 13.99
CA LEU A 416 -33.84 2.30 12.55
C LEU A 416 -35.24 2.08 11.95
N PRO A 417 -35.41 2.31 10.63
CA PRO A 417 -36.68 2.09 9.95
C PRO A 417 -37.19 0.65 10.07
N GLY A 418 -38.50 0.45 10.06
CA GLY A 418 -39.08 -0.87 10.35
C GLY A 418 -38.69 -2.00 9.39
N TRP A 419 -38.22 -1.69 8.18
CA TRP A 419 -37.71 -2.70 7.24
C TRP A 419 -36.36 -3.29 7.63
N THR A 420 -35.61 -2.69 8.56
CA THR A 420 -34.29 -3.22 8.92
C THR A 420 -34.38 -4.63 9.49
N ASN A 421 -35.45 -4.93 10.20
CA ASN A 421 -35.71 -6.25 10.76
C ASN A 421 -36.02 -7.28 9.66
N GLU A 422 -36.90 -6.92 8.72
CA GLU A 422 -37.25 -7.76 7.57
C GLU A 422 -36.00 -8.15 6.77
N TYR A 423 -35.12 -7.17 6.49
CA TYR A 423 -33.86 -7.47 5.83
C TYR A 423 -32.91 -8.32 6.68
N ALA A 424 -32.81 -8.06 7.99
CA ALA A 424 -31.97 -8.84 8.89
C ALA A 424 -32.43 -10.31 8.98
N GLU A 425 -33.73 -10.56 9.05
CA GLU A 425 -34.32 -11.91 9.04
C GLU A 425 -34.11 -12.60 7.70
N SER A 426 -34.34 -11.90 6.59
CA SER A 426 -34.08 -12.44 5.24
C SER A 426 -32.61 -12.82 5.06
N GLN A 427 -31.68 -12.04 5.64
CA GLN A 427 -30.24 -12.28 5.62
C GLN A 427 -29.83 -13.46 6.48
N LYS A 428 -30.39 -13.64 7.68
CA LYS A 428 -30.12 -14.83 8.50
C LYS A 428 -30.50 -16.11 7.76
N LEU A 429 -31.64 -16.11 7.07
CA LEU A 429 -32.10 -17.23 6.24
C LEU A 429 -31.20 -17.47 5.02
N THR A 430 -30.69 -16.42 4.38
CA THR A 430 -29.76 -16.56 3.23
C THR A 430 -28.35 -16.95 3.67
N GLU A 431 -27.79 -16.37 4.73
CA GLU A 431 -26.44 -16.68 5.19
C GLU A 431 -26.34 -18.09 5.78
N GLU A 432 -27.33 -18.56 6.55
CA GLU A 432 -27.33 -19.93 7.08
C GLU A 432 -27.56 -20.99 6.00
N SER A 433 -28.43 -20.76 5.01
CA SER A 433 -28.64 -21.70 3.89
C SER A 433 -27.48 -21.66 2.89
N MET A 434 -27.01 -20.47 2.49
CA MET A 434 -25.92 -20.34 1.52
C MET A 434 -24.58 -20.85 2.07
N HIS A 435 -24.20 -20.56 3.32
CA HIS A 435 -22.89 -21.01 3.80
C HIS A 435 -22.83 -22.51 4.16
N LYS A 436 -23.92 -23.11 4.66
CA LYS A 436 -23.95 -24.55 4.95
C LYS A 436 -24.17 -25.40 3.69
N ASP A 437 -24.97 -24.94 2.73
CA ASP A 437 -25.24 -25.74 1.53
C ASP A 437 -24.19 -25.53 0.43
N THR A 438 -23.68 -24.31 0.20
CA THR A 438 -22.70 -24.06 -0.89
C THR A 438 -21.37 -24.78 -0.64
N ILE A 439 -20.85 -24.81 0.59
CA ILE A 439 -19.59 -25.52 0.89
C ILE A 439 -19.82 -27.03 0.83
N LYS A 440 -20.94 -27.54 1.35
CA LYS A 440 -21.25 -28.97 1.28
C LYS A 440 -21.47 -29.44 -0.16
N GLU A 441 -22.18 -28.67 -0.98
CA GLU A 441 -22.37 -28.95 -2.40
C GLU A 441 -21.05 -28.85 -3.18
N LEU A 442 -20.23 -27.84 -2.90
CA LEU A 442 -18.90 -27.71 -3.49
C LEU A 442 -18.01 -28.91 -3.15
N LEU A 443 -17.93 -29.30 -1.88
CA LEU A 443 -17.12 -30.44 -1.43
C LEU A 443 -17.65 -31.78 -1.96
N ARG A 444 -18.98 -31.94 -2.10
CA ARG A 444 -19.59 -33.13 -2.71
C ARG A 444 -19.41 -33.18 -4.23
N GLY A 445 -19.34 -32.03 -4.89
CA GLY A 445 -19.27 -31.88 -6.34
C GLY A 445 -17.87 -31.61 -6.90
N LEU A 446 -16.83 -31.63 -6.05
CA LEU A 446 -15.46 -31.30 -6.44
C LEU A 446 -14.88 -32.38 -7.37
N LYS A 447 -14.38 -31.97 -8.54
CA LYS A 447 -13.73 -32.82 -9.55
C LYS A 447 -12.32 -32.32 -9.86
N ASP A 448 -11.52 -33.15 -10.52
CA ASP A 448 -10.15 -32.81 -10.95
C ASP A 448 -9.23 -32.30 -9.84
N ILE A 449 -9.31 -32.96 -8.68
CA ILE A 449 -8.53 -32.59 -7.50
C ILE A 449 -7.04 -32.81 -7.75
N LYS A 450 -6.25 -31.75 -7.58
CA LYS A 450 -4.78 -31.78 -7.69
C LYS A 450 -4.16 -31.16 -6.45
N ILE A 451 -3.11 -31.78 -5.93
CA ILE A 451 -2.28 -31.17 -4.88
C ILE A 451 -1.40 -30.11 -5.54
N ILE A 452 -1.54 -28.87 -5.11
CA ILE A 452 -0.79 -27.73 -5.67
C ILE A 452 0.38 -27.32 -4.78
N ASN A 453 0.29 -27.61 -3.48
CA ASN A 453 1.40 -27.46 -2.55
C ASN A 453 1.25 -28.45 -1.38
N ASN A 454 2.36 -28.98 -0.89
CA ASN A 454 2.41 -29.79 0.31
C ASN A 454 3.74 -29.48 1.02
N ASP A 455 3.64 -28.71 2.10
CA ASP A 455 4.77 -28.30 2.92
C ASP A 455 4.76 -29.08 4.24
N PRO A 456 5.65 -30.08 4.38
CA PRO A 456 5.71 -30.91 5.58
C PRO A 456 6.25 -30.18 6.81
N LEU A 457 7.00 -29.08 6.63
CA LEU A 457 7.66 -28.36 7.73
C LEU A 457 6.62 -27.55 8.54
N ILE A 458 5.79 -26.79 7.84
CA ILE A 458 4.70 -26.01 8.45
C ILE A 458 3.38 -26.81 8.54
N LYS A 459 3.41 -28.10 8.20
CA LYS A 459 2.26 -29.02 8.23
C LYS A 459 1.04 -28.49 7.47
N LYS A 460 1.28 -27.97 6.26
CA LYS A 460 0.28 -27.30 5.42
C LYS A 460 0.20 -27.92 4.04
N ALA A 461 -1.01 -28.21 3.57
CA ALA A 461 -1.26 -28.69 2.22
C ALA A 461 -2.28 -27.81 1.51
N ALA A 462 -2.18 -27.68 0.20
CA ALA A 462 -3.15 -26.99 -0.63
C ALA A 462 -3.50 -27.85 -1.84
N ILE A 463 -4.79 -27.91 -2.14
CA ILE A 463 -5.35 -28.60 -3.30
C ILE A 463 -6.14 -27.62 -4.17
N SER A 464 -6.18 -27.88 -5.46
CA SER A 464 -7.12 -27.25 -6.40
C SER A 464 -8.13 -28.26 -6.90
N GLY A 465 -9.36 -27.84 -7.16
CA GLY A 465 -10.37 -28.65 -7.83
C GLY A 465 -11.35 -27.78 -8.60
N LEU A 466 -12.19 -28.41 -9.41
CA LEU A 466 -13.27 -27.77 -10.16
C LEU A 466 -14.62 -28.11 -9.51
N SER A 467 -15.48 -27.11 -9.36
CA SER A 467 -16.86 -27.32 -8.90
C SER A 467 -17.70 -28.03 -9.99
N SER A 468 -18.91 -28.46 -9.63
CA SER A 468 -19.90 -29.00 -10.58
C SER A 468 -20.26 -28.02 -11.71
N LYS A 469 -20.01 -26.72 -11.51
CA LYS A 469 -20.20 -25.62 -12.48
C LYS A 469 -18.92 -25.26 -13.25
N ASN A 470 -17.86 -26.08 -13.13
CA ASN A 470 -16.55 -25.86 -13.77
C ASN A 470 -15.80 -24.60 -13.28
N GLU A 471 -16.07 -24.17 -12.05
CA GLU A 471 -15.38 -23.05 -11.42
C GLU A 471 -14.25 -23.54 -10.51
N LEU A 472 -13.11 -22.85 -10.53
CA LEU A 472 -11.94 -23.24 -9.75
C LEU A 472 -12.19 -23.05 -8.25
N ALA A 473 -11.70 -23.99 -7.44
CA ALA A 473 -11.64 -23.90 -5.98
C ALA A 473 -10.22 -24.23 -5.52
N VAL A 474 -9.75 -23.53 -4.49
CA VAL A 474 -8.49 -23.83 -3.80
C VAL A 474 -8.81 -24.11 -2.34
N ILE A 475 -8.41 -25.27 -1.83
CA ILE A 475 -8.65 -25.69 -0.45
C ILE A 475 -7.30 -25.89 0.23
N ILE A 476 -7.13 -25.28 1.39
CA ILE A 476 -5.89 -25.26 2.16
C ILE A 476 -6.15 -25.93 3.50
N PHE A 477 -5.30 -26.89 3.84
CA PHE A 477 -5.33 -27.67 5.07
C PHE A 477 -4.11 -27.31 5.91
N GLU A 478 -4.33 -27.02 7.20
CA GLU A 478 -3.26 -26.68 8.14
C GLU A 478 -3.52 -27.41 9.47
N LYS A 479 -2.50 -28.10 10.00
CA LYS A 479 -2.61 -28.73 11.32
C LYS A 479 -2.64 -27.65 12.40
N SER A 480 -3.59 -27.75 13.33
CA SER A 480 -3.67 -26.85 14.47
C SER A 480 -2.50 -27.06 15.43
N ALA A 481 -2.15 -26.02 16.20
CA ALA A 481 -1.23 -26.16 17.32
C ALA A 481 -1.82 -27.10 18.39
N PHE A 482 -0.95 -27.73 19.19
CA PHE A 482 -1.41 -28.52 20.33
C PHE A 482 -2.07 -27.59 21.36
N ASN A 483 -3.27 -27.98 21.83
CA ASN A 483 -3.98 -27.25 22.88
C ASN A 483 -3.52 -27.74 24.26
N GLU A 484 -3.03 -26.82 25.10
CA GLU A 484 -2.57 -27.10 26.47
C GLU A 484 -3.62 -27.83 27.32
N SER A 485 -4.92 -27.59 27.09
CA SER A 485 -6.00 -28.24 27.84
C SER A 485 -6.18 -29.73 27.52
N ASN A 486 -5.65 -30.22 26.39
CA ASN A 486 -5.85 -31.59 25.91
C ASN A 486 -4.69 -32.54 26.27
N PHE A 487 -3.62 -32.04 26.90
CA PHE A 487 -2.43 -32.84 27.21
C PHE A 487 -2.63 -33.92 28.28
N ASN A 488 -3.77 -33.96 28.98
CA ASN A 488 -4.06 -35.00 29.98
C ASN A 488 -4.68 -36.28 29.37
N GLN A 489 -4.94 -36.32 28.06
CA GLN A 489 -5.58 -37.46 27.39
C GLN A 489 -4.56 -38.29 26.61
N PHE A 490 -3.76 -39.11 27.29
CA PHE A 490 -2.78 -40.01 26.64
C PHE A 490 -3.35 -41.37 26.25
N ASP A 491 -4.62 -41.64 26.53
CA ASP A 491 -5.25 -42.95 26.30
C ASP A 491 -5.16 -43.40 24.82
N HIS A 492 -5.18 -42.44 23.88
CA HIS A 492 -5.03 -42.73 22.45
C HIS A 492 -3.61 -43.21 22.05
N LEU A 493 -2.57 -42.86 22.82
CA LEU A 493 -1.21 -43.36 22.60
C LEU A 493 -1.06 -44.80 23.08
N ILE A 494 -1.92 -45.28 23.98
CA ILE A 494 -1.84 -46.64 24.53
C ILE A 494 -2.26 -47.64 23.44
N ASP A 495 -3.35 -47.36 22.74
CA ASP A 495 -3.97 -48.31 21.82
C ASP A 495 -3.69 -48.04 20.33
N ASN A 496 -3.39 -46.79 19.93
CA ASN A 496 -3.25 -46.39 18.53
C ASN A 496 -1.90 -45.73 18.23
N HIS A 497 -0.82 -46.50 18.36
CA HIS A 497 0.52 -46.07 17.97
C HIS A 497 1.25 -47.11 17.12
N VAL A 498 2.20 -46.64 16.32
CA VAL A 498 3.18 -47.48 15.59
C VAL A 498 4.57 -46.97 15.90
N MET A 499 5.45 -47.84 16.41
CA MET A 499 6.86 -47.52 16.64
C MET A 499 7.58 -47.37 15.30
N ILE A 500 8.18 -46.21 15.07
CA ILE A 500 9.02 -45.93 13.89
C ILE A 500 10.46 -46.36 14.18
N GLN A 501 11.01 -45.95 15.32
CA GLN A 501 12.40 -46.17 15.66
C GLN A 501 12.59 -46.19 17.18
N GLN A 502 13.46 -47.08 17.66
CA GLN A 502 13.94 -47.09 19.03
C GLN A 502 15.47 -47.08 19.03
N ASN A 503 16.06 -46.16 19.79
CA ASN A 503 17.50 -46.12 20.05
C ASN A 503 17.76 -45.78 21.52
N ASP A 504 18.19 -46.78 22.29
CA ASP A 504 18.36 -46.70 23.75
C ASP A 504 17.08 -46.17 24.44
N ILE A 505 17.13 -44.95 24.97
CA ILE A 505 16.00 -44.28 25.63
C ILE A 505 15.09 -43.49 24.68
N TYR A 506 15.44 -43.35 23.41
CA TYR A 506 14.65 -42.61 22.42
C TYR A 506 13.68 -43.53 21.69
N HIS A 507 12.38 -43.29 21.88
CA HIS A 507 11.30 -43.97 21.16
C HIS A 507 10.57 -42.98 20.28
N VAL A 508 10.57 -43.21 18.97
CA VAL A 508 9.85 -42.40 17.98
C VAL A 508 8.65 -43.18 17.50
N LEU A 509 7.46 -42.64 17.72
CA LEU A 509 6.17 -43.27 17.45
C LEU A 509 5.37 -42.39 16.49
N THR A 510 4.57 -43.00 15.60
CA THR A 510 3.38 -42.33 15.04
C THR A 510 2.17 -42.71 15.87
N SER A 511 1.23 -41.79 16.01
CA SER A 511 -0.07 -42.08 16.62
C SER A 511 -1.18 -41.41 15.83
N SER A 512 -2.35 -42.05 15.82
CA SER A 512 -3.57 -41.47 15.30
C SER A 512 -4.50 -41.11 16.46
N SER A 513 -4.73 -39.82 16.69
CA SER A 513 -5.86 -39.38 17.49
C SER A 513 -7.16 -39.51 16.68
N THR A 514 -8.29 -39.73 17.35
CA THR A 514 -9.60 -39.55 16.73
C THR A 514 -9.73 -38.07 16.34
N PRO A 515 -9.95 -37.73 15.05
CA PRO A 515 -9.95 -36.35 14.61
C PRO A 515 -11.12 -35.60 15.26
N THR A 516 -10.81 -34.64 16.13
CA THR A 516 -11.80 -33.68 16.59
C THR A 516 -11.90 -32.55 15.54
N PRO A 517 -13.06 -31.87 15.42
CA PRO A 517 -13.22 -30.77 14.46
C PRO A 517 -12.19 -29.63 14.61
N ASN A 518 -11.48 -29.55 15.75
CA ASN A 518 -10.52 -28.51 16.07
C ASN A 518 -9.06 -28.86 15.69
N ASP A 519 -8.77 -30.10 15.27
CA ASP A 519 -7.40 -30.57 15.00
C ASP A 519 -6.83 -30.08 13.66
N GLN A 520 -7.70 -29.57 12.77
CA GLN A 520 -7.31 -29.14 11.44
C GLN A 520 -8.08 -27.89 11.01
N LYS A 521 -7.34 -26.84 10.69
CA LYS A 521 -7.88 -25.63 10.07
C LYS A 521 -7.99 -25.85 8.57
N VAL A 522 -9.19 -25.70 8.02
CA VAL A 522 -9.46 -25.79 6.58
C VAL A 522 -9.89 -24.42 6.07
N THR A 523 -9.17 -23.90 5.07
CA THR A 523 -9.51 -22.65 4.38
C THR A 523 -9.96 -22.97 2.95
N VAL A 524 -11.18 -22.55 2.58
CA VAL A 524 -11.74 -22.77 1.24
C VAL A 524 -11.80 -21.43 0.49
N ILE A 525 -11.18 -21.36 -0.68
CA ILE A 525 -11.25 -20.22 -1.60
C ILE A 525 -12.10 -20.64 -2.80
N TYR A 526 -13.31 -20.08 -2.88
CA TYR A 526 -14.26 -20.38 -3.96
C TYR A 526 -15.20 -19.19 -4.23
N PRO A 527 -15.39 -18.78 -5.50
CA PRO A 527 -14.64 -19.19 -6.69
C PRO A 527 -13.19 -18.66 -6.64
N ALA A 528 -12.22 -19.55 -6.85
CA ALA A 528 -10.81 -19.21 -6.96
C ALA A 528 -10.49 -18.64 -8.36
N THR A 529 -9.44 -17.82 -8.43
CA THR A 529 -8.92 -17.27 -9.69
C THR A 529 -7.56 -17.90 -9.97
N GLN A 530 -7.05 -17.74 -11.19
CA GLN A 530 -5.69 -18.18 -11.53
C GLN A 530 -4.64 -17.57 -10.58
N LYS A 531 -4.81 -16.31 -10.16
CA LYS A 531 -3.90 -15.68 -9.18
C LYS A 531 -3.89 -16.39 -7.83
N HIS A 532 -5.04 -16.89 -7.37
CA HIS A 532 -5.11 -17.66 -6.13
C HIS A 532 -4.41 -19.01 -6.29
N LEU A 533 -4.57 -19.66 -7.45
CA LEU A 533 -3.86 -20.89 -7.78
C LEU A 533 -2.35 -20.67 -7.77
N ASP A 534 -1.86 -19.67 -8.50
CA ASP A 534 -0.43 -19.37 -8.63
C ASP A 534 0.20 -19.05 -7.27
N LYS A 535 -0.49 -18.24 -6.44
CA LYS A 535 -0.02 -17.86 -5.10
C LYS A 535 0.13 -19.05 -4.15
N HIS A 536 -0.77 -20.03 -4.24
CA HIS A 536 -0.79 -21.18 -3.34
C HIS A 536 -0.16 -22.43 -3.94
N SER A 537 0.32 -22.37 -5.19
CA SER A 537 1.09 -23.42 -5.84
C SER A 537 2.54 -23.38 -5.37
N LYS A 538 3.16 -24.55 -5.25
CA LYS A 538 4.57 -24.66 -4.91
C LYS A 538 5.40 -24.06 -6.06
N SER A 539 6.17 -23.02 -5.76
CA SER A 539 7.20 -22.54 -6.68
C SER A 539 8.42 -23.45 -6.59
N GLU A 540 8.89 -23.98 -7.72
CA GLU A 540 10.14 -24.73 -7.74
C GLU A 540 11.31 -23.76 -7.53
N VAL A 541 12.05 -23.95 -6.44
CA VAL A 541 13.27 -23.19 -6.14
C VAL A 541 14.47 -24.03 -6.57
N SER A 542 15.34 -23.45 -7.38
CA SER A 542 16.60 -24.09 -7.81
C SER A 542 17.78 -23.34 -7.23
N LEU A 543 18.77 -24.07 -6.70
CA LEU A 543 20.03 -23.48 -6.27
C LEU A 543 20.92 -23.21 -7.49
N PHE A 544 21.32 -21.96 -7.68
CA PHE A 544 22.21 -21.55 -8.76
C PHE A 544 23.52 -21.01 -8.21
N ARG A 545 24.65 -21.47 -8.77
CA ARG A 545 25.98 -20.96 -8.43
C ARG A 545 26.45 -20.00 -9.51
N GLU A 546 26.32 -18.71 -9.24
CA GLU A 546 26.73 -17.64 -10.14
C GLU A 546 28.25 -17.39 -10.05
N THR A 547 28.96 -17.52 -11.17
CA THR A 547 30.38 -17.12 -11.29
C THR A 547 30.51 -15.63 -11.64
N PRO A 548 31.68 -15.00 -11.44
CA PRO A 548 31.92 -13.63 -11.86
C PRO A 548 31.64 -13.36 -13.34
N GLU A 549 31.95 -14.32 -14.22
CA GLU A 549 31.70 -14.22 -15.65
C GLU A 549 30.19 -14.20 -15.93
N VAL A 550 29.43 -15.09 -15.29
CA VAL A 550 27.96 -15.14 -15.39
C VAL A 550 27.33 -13.84 -14.87
N PHE A 551 27.84 -13.32 -13.76
CA PHE A 551 27.39 -12.04 -13.23
C PHE A 551 27.56 -10.93 -14.27
N ASN A 552 28.77 -10.79 -14.82
CA ASN A 552 29.07 -9.71 -15.76
C ASN A 552 28.36 -9.84 -17.11
N THR A 553 28.12 -11.07 -17.59
CA THR A 553 27.55 -11.31 -18.92
C THR A 553 26.03 -11.44 -18.94
N ILE A 554 25.42 -11.88 -17.84
CA ILE A 554 23.98 -12.18 -17.78
C ILE A 554 23.28 -11.33 -16.71
N VAL A 555 23.74 -11.40 -15.46
CA VAL A 555 23.00 -10.82 -14.32
C VAL A 555 23.11 -9.30 -14.29
N LYS A 556 24.30 -8.74 -14.50
CA LYS A 556 24.52 -7.30 -14.51
C LYS A 556 23.74 -6.59 -15.63
N PRO A 557 23.73 -7.06 -16.90
CA PRO A 557 22.84 -6.51 -17.92
C PRO A 557 21.36 -6.57 -17.56
N TYR A 558 20.92 -7.62 -16.86
CA TYR A 558 19.55 -7.69 -16.33
C TYR A 558 19.29 -6.60 -15.28
N ILE A 559 20.19 -6.42 -14.31
CA ILE A 559 20.11 -5.39 -13.26
C ILE A 559 20.05 -3.98 -13.90
N ASP A 560 20.95 -3.71 -14.84
CA ASP A 560 21.05 -2.41 -15.53
C ASP A 560 19.82 -2.12 -16.40
N GLY A 561 19.12 -3.16 -16.86
CA GLY A 561 17.89 -3.06 -17.64
C GLY A 561 16.61 -2.85 -16.80
N LEU A 562 16.69 -2.90 -15.47
CA LEU A 562 15.51 -2.76 -14.61
C LEU A 562 14.94 -1.33 -14.64
N PRO A 563 13.61 -1.16 -14.73
CA PRO A 563 12.99 0.16 -14.74
C PRO A 563 13.20 0.94 -13.43
N LEU A 564 13.69 2.19 -13.53
CA LEU A 564 13.88 3.10 -12.37
C LEU A 564 12.61 3.33 -11.51
N LYS A 565 11.42 3.07 -12.05
CA LYS A 565 10.15 3.14 -11.30
C LYS A 565 10.06 2.14 -10.15
N GLU A 566 10.77 1.02 -10.22
CA GLU A 566 10.69 -0.07 -9.23
C GLU A 566 11.40 0.29 -7.91
N THR A 567 12.38 1.21 -7.95
CA THR A 567 13.13 1.70 -6.79
C THR A 567 12.74 3.13 -6.37
N LYS A 568 11.67 3.69 -6.95
CA LYS A 568 11.24 5.08 -6.69
C LYS A 568 10.92 5.33 -5.22
N TRP A 569 10.32 4.35 -4.54
CA TRP A 569 10.01 4.44 -3.10
C TRP A 569 11.28 4.51 -2.23
N ILE A 570 12.36 3.85 -2.66
CA ILE A 570 13.67 3.87 -1.98
C ILE A 570 14.26 5.27 -2.01
N SER A 571 14.12 5.99 -3.13
CA SER A 571 14.57 7.38 -3.25
C SER A 571 13.89 8.29 -2.21
N SER A 572 12.58 8.11 -2.00
CA SER A 572 11.84 8.81 -0.94
C SER A 572 12.28 8.38 0.46
N LEU A 573 12.57 7.09 0.68
CA LEU A 573 13.09 6.59 1.95
C LEU A 573 14.45 7.23 2.31
N VAL A 574 15.41 7.25 1.38
CA VAL A 574 16.77 7.74 1.66
C VAL A 574 16.88 9.26 1.72
N SER A 575 15.99 9.99 1.04
CA SER A 575 15.88 11.46 1.14
C SER A 575 15.32 11.91 2.50
N GLY A 576 14.64 11.02 3.22
CA GLY A 576 14.00 11.34 4.49
C GLY A 576 12.62 12.00 4.36
N GLU A 577 12.08 12.07 3.13
CA GLU A 577 10.78 12.66 2.78
C GLU A 577 9.63 11.63 2.78
N ALA A 578 9.90 10.37 3.14
CA ALA A 578 8.84 9.36 3.25
C ALA A 578 7.98 9.63 4.49
N GLU A 579 6.81 10.26 4.29
CA GLU A 579 5.91 10.75 5.35
C GLU A 579 5.40 9.67 6.32
N ASN A 580 5.41 8.39 5.92
CA ASN A 580 4.84 7.28 6.68
C ASN A 580 5.89 6.30 7.29
N GLU A 581 7.18 6.60 7.15
CA GLU A 581 8.25 5.71 7.60
C GLU A 581 8.76 6.07 8.99
N THR A 582 9.05 5.05 9.81
CA THR A 582 9.63 5.25 11.14
C THR A 582 11.14 5.14 11.05
N TYR A 583 11.81 6.30 11.06
CA TYR A 583 13.27 6.38 11.05
C TYR A 583 13.83 6.35 12.46
N TYR A 584 14.85 5.54 12.66
CA TYR A 584 15.63 5.50 13.89
C TYR A 584 17.00 6.16 13.74
N TYR A 585 17.50 6.28 12.51
CA TYR A 585 18.73 7.02 12.19
C TYR A 585 18.64 7.64 10.79
N LYS A 586 19.11 8.89 10.66
CA LYS A 586 19.17 9.65 9.40
C LYS A 586 20.57 10.26 9.21
N GLY A 587 21.54 9.43 8.84
CA GLY A 587 22.90 9.87 8.58
C GLY A 587 23.08 10.46 7.18
N ASN A 588 24.30 10.91 6.88
CA ASN A 588 24.66 11.41 5.55
C ASN A 588 24.79 10.30 4.50
N SER A 589 25.25 9.11 4.92
CA SER A 589 25.58 8.01 3.99
C SER A 589 24.50 6.93 3.91
N PHE A 590 23.68 6.77 4.96
CA PHE A 590 22.60 5.77 5.03
C PHE A 590 21.51 6.19 6.02
N VAL A 591 20.39 5.47 5.99
CA VAL A 591 19.27 5.61 6.93
C VAL A 591 18.96 4.27 7.59
N ILE A 592 18.43 4.28 8.82
CA ILE A 592 17.89 3.10 9.51
C ILE A 592 16.40 3.35 9.74
N ALA A 593 15.55 2.46 9.25
CA ALA A 593 14.10 2.53 9.38
C ALA A 593 13.50 1.17 9.76
N ALA A 594 12.30 1.19 10.35
CA ALA A 594 11.53 -0.05 10.55
C ALA A 594 11.19 -0.71 9.19
N ASP A 595 11.29 -2.03 9.10
CA ASP A 595 10.72 -2.76 7.95
C ASP A 595 9.20 -2.81 8.09
N TYR A 596 8.47 -2.75 6.96
CA TYR A 596 7.01 -2.75 6.95
C TYR A 596 6.39 -4.05 7.50
N LYS A 597 7.18 -5.14 7.57
CA LYS A 597 6.75 -6.44 8.11
C LYS A 597 6.73 -6.48 9.64
N TRP A 598 7.38 -5.52 10.30
CA TRP A 598 7.41 -5.48 11.76
C TRP A 598 6.27 -4.62 12.31
N ASP A 599 5.58 -5.17 13.31
CA ASP A 599 4.46 -4.51 13.99
C ASP A 599 4.90 -3.34 14.89
N LYS A 600 6.21 -3.20 15.11
CA LYS A 600 6.89 -2.21 15.97
C LYS A 600 6.57 -2.40 17.46
N GLN A 601 6.13 -3.59 17.86
CA GLN A 601 5.74 -3.93 19.22
C GLN A 601 6.50 -5.16 19.72
N ASP A 602 6.42 -6.28 19.01
CA ASP A 602 7.08 -7.52 19.46
C ASP A 602 8.57 -7.52 19.09
N LEU A 603 9.43 -7.48 20.09
CA LEU A 603 10.89 -7.51 19.90
C LEU A 603 11.40 -8.88 19.43
N ASN A 604 10.61 -9.95 19.59
CA ASN A 604 10.96 -11.26 19.02
C ASN A 604 10.84 -11.28 17.49
N THR A 605 10.04 -10.38 16.93
CA THR A 605 9.90 -10.18 15.48
C THR A 605 10.53 -8.87 15.01
N LEU A 606 11.37 -8.24 15.85
CA LEU A 606 12.08 -7.00 15.52
C LEU A 606 12.74 -7.10 14.16
N TYR A 607 12.44 -6.11 13.31
CA TYR A 607 12.98 -6.04 11.96
C TYR A 607 13.16 -4.59 11.52
N LEU A 608 14.42 -4.20 11.35
CA LEU A 608 14.85 -2.93 10.76
C LEU A 608 15.54 -3.16 9.41
N GLN A 609 15.58 -2.10 8.60
CA GLN A 609 16.34 -2.04 7.37
C GLN A 609 17.32 -0.86 7.41
N VAL A 610 18.57 -1.13 7.02
CA VAL A 610 19.60 -0.11 6.80
C VAL A 610 19.74 0.08 5.30
N VAL A 611 19.57 1.29 4.78
CA VAL A 611 19.57 1.57 3.34
C VAL A 611 20.56 2.67 3.00
N VAL A 612 21.47 2.41 2.05
CA VAL A 612 22.45 3.41 1.59
C VAL A 612 21.79 4.53 0.80
N LYS A 613 22.30 5.76 0.94
CA LYS A 613 21.89 6.89 0.10
C LYS A 613 22.53 6.85 -1.29
N ASP A 614 23.69 6.21 -1.43
CA ASP A 614 24.33 6.01 -2.72
C ASP A 614 23.60 4.93 -3.53
N LEU A 615 22.71 5.38 -4.41
CA LEU A 615 21.91 4.51 -5.27
C LEU A 615 22.71 3.80 -6.36
N SER A 616 24.01 4.09 -6.50
CA SER A 616 24.90 3.35 -7.41
C SER A 616 25.28 1.97 -6.87
N LEU A 617 25.24 1.77 -5.55
CA LEU A 617 25.43 0.48 -4.90
C LEU A 617 24.14 -0.36 -5.00
N LYS A 618 24.12 -1.37 -5.87
CA LYS A 618 22.93 -2.18 -6.17
C LYS A 618 22.85 -3.44 -5.33
N CYS A 619 23.96 -4.13 -5.13
CA CYS A 619 23.98 -5.40 -4.39
C CYS A 619 25.38 -5.71 -3.81
N LEU A 620 25.51 -6.92 -3.24
CA LEU A 620 26.76 -7.45 -2.68
C LEU A 620 27.95 -7.37 -3.67
N ARG A 621 27.72 -7.53 -4.97
CA ARG A 621 28.76 -7.50 -6.02
C ARG A 621 29.38 -6.12 -6.25
N ASP A 622 28.72 -5.04 -5.82
CA ASP A 622 29.24 -3.67 -5.98
C ASP A 622 30.14 -3.23 -4.83
N LEU A 623 30.14 -3.98 -3.73
CA LEU A 623 31.00 -3.68 -2.59
C LEU A 623 32.48 -3.79 -2.97
N ARG A 624 33.27 -2.85 -2.46
CA ARG A 624 34.73 -2.69 -2.63
C ARG A 624 35.32 -2.25 -1.31
N SER A 625 36.63 -2.43 -1.15
CA SER A 625 37.35 -2.06 0.07
C SER A 625 37.12 -0.64 0.58
N SER A 626 36.91 0.32 -0.32
CA SER A 626 36.53 1.70 0.01
C SER A 626 35.25 1.79 0.85
N HIS A 627 34.39 0.77 0.81
CA HIS A 627 33.13 0.72 1.54
C HIS A 627 33.24 0.08 2.93
N ILE A 628 34.41 -0.43 3.34
CA ILE A 628 34.58 -1.06 4.67
C ILE A 628 34.19 -0.07 5.79
N LEU A 629 34.60 1.19 5.69
CA LEU A 629 34.23 2.22 6.67
C LEU A 629 32.72 2.46 6.71
N LEU A 630 32.05 2.44 5.55
CA LEU A 630 30.59 2.55 5.47
C LEU A 630 29.90 1.38 6.18
N LEU A 631 30.34 0.15 5.95
CA LEU A 631 29.76 -1.05 6.56
C LEU A 631 29.99 -1.10 8.07
N LYS A 632 31.19 -0.72 8.54
CA LYS A 632 31.50 -0.59 9.98
C LYS A 632 30.62 0.48 10.64
N SER A 633 30.46 1.63 9.99
CA SER A 633 29.58 2.71 10.48
C SER A 633 28.12 2.27 10.56
N MET A 634 27.61 1.49 9.59
CA MET A 634 26.26 0.92 9.68
C MET A 634 26.11 0.00 10.88
N ARG A 635 27.07 -0.89 11.10
CA ARG A 635 27.07 -1.83 12.23
C ARG A 635 27.06 -1.11 13.57
N GLU A 636 27.89 -0.09 13.71
CA GLU A 636 27.99 0.74 14.91
C GLU A 636 26.67 1.50 15.19
N GLU A 637 26.13 2.18 14.18
CA GLU A 637 24.87 2.91 14.33
C GLU A 637 23.66 2.01 14.60
N VAL A 638 23.64 0.79 14.05
CA VAL A 638 22.63 -0.22 14.42
C VAL A 638 22.74 -0.55 15.91
N GLY A 639 23.96 -0.73 16.43
CA GLY A 639 24.18 -0.95 17.87
C GLY A 639 23.67 0.21 18.73
N ASN A 640 23.96 1.45 18.32
CA ASN A 640 23.48 2.66 19.01
C ASN A 640 21.94 2.76 19.01
N VAL A 641 21.32 2.48 17.87
CA VAL A 641 19.85 2.46 17.71
C VAL A 641 19.20 1.40 18.59
N LEU A 642 19.76 0.18 18.64
CA LEU A 642 19.25 -0.90 19.47
C LEU A 642 19.34 -0.56 20.96
N LYS A 643 20.48 -0.01 21.39
CA LYS A 643 20.71 0.35 22.79
C LYS A 643 19.81 1.50 23.24
N THR A 644 19.71 2.55 22.42
CA THR A 644 18.97 3.77 22.78
C THR A 644 17.46 3.55 22.82
N ASN A 645 16.91 2.73 21.89
CA ASN A 645 15.47 2.60 21.75
C ASN A 645 14.87 1.42 22.52
N TRP A 646 15.63 0.33 22.72
CA TRP A 646 15.11 -0.91 23.30
C TRP A 646 16.04 -1.58 24.33
N ASP A 647 17.17 -0.95 24.67
CA ASP A 647 18.20 -1.52 25.55
C ASP A 647 18.70 -2.92 25.11
N LEU A 648 18.74 -3.14 23.79
CA LEU A 648 19.21 -4.39 23.19
C LEU A 648 20.67 -4.26 22.75
N ASP A 649 21.40 -5.38 22.80
CA ASP A 649 22.77 -5.49 22.31
C ASP A 649 22.81 -6.12 20.90
N LEU A 650 23.90 -5.87 20.16
CA LEU A 650 24.09 -6.42 18.80
C LEU A 650 24.04 -7.95 18.74
N SER A 651 24.35 -8.65 19.84
CA SER A 651 24.28 -10.12 19.94
C SER A 651 22.85 -10.68 19.86
N GLN A 652 21.84 -9.83 20.05
CA GLN A 652 20.42 -10.21 20.03
C GLN A 652 19.78 -10.01 18.65
N VAL A 653 20.56 -9.57 17.66
CA VAL A 653 20.09 -9.41 16.27
C VAL A 653 21.05 -10.04 15.27
N LYS A 654 20.54 -10.32 14.08
CA LYS A 654 21.29 -10.76 12.90
C LYS A 654 21.31 -9.61 11.91
N LEU A 655 22.50 -9.19 11.49
CA LEU A 655 22.69 -8.22 10.41
C LEU A 655 23.05 -9.00 9.15
N ALA A 656 22.15 -9.00 8.16
CA ALA A 656 22.30 -9.81 6.95
C ALA A 656 22.00 -9.03 5.67
N VAL A 657 22.73 -9.34 4.60
CA VAL A 657 22.53 -8.83 3.24
C VAL A 657 22.00 -9.97 2.37
N HIS A 658 20.95 -9.71 1.59
CA HIS A 658 20.42 -10.70 0.65
C HIS A 658 21.20 -10.73 -0.68
N TYR A 659 21.40 -11.92 -1.23
CA TYR A 659 21.87 -12.17 -2.59
C TYR A 659 21.12 -13.35 -3.22
N GLN A 660 20.33 -13.19 -4.29
CA GLN A 660 19.94 -11.93 -4.92
C GLN A 660 19.00 -11.10 -4.02
N PRO A 661 19.12 -9.76 -4.01
CA PRO A 661 18.22 -8.91 -3.23
C PRO A 661 16.85 -8.80 -3.91
N THR A 662 15.80 -8.50 -3.14
CA THR A 662 14.45 -8.25 -3.68
C THR A 662 14.39 -6.97 -4.51
N TYR A 663 15.20 -5.98 -4.16
CA TYR A 663 15.36 -4.73 -4.90
C TYR A 663 16.84 -4.34 -4.95
N TYR A 664 17.29 -3.86 -6.10
CA TYR A 664 18.70 -3.57 -6.37
C TYR A 664 19.11 -2.17 -5.89
N VAL A 665 19.11 -2.00 -4.56
CA VAL A 665 19.81 -0.94 -3.83
C VAL A 665 20.40 -1.62 -2.59
N PHE A 666 21.66 -1.38 -2.28
CA PHE A 666 22.32 -2.07 -1.17
C PHE A 666 21.62 -1.77 0.17
N HIS A 667 21.22 -2.83 0.86
CA HIS A 667 20.56 -2.73 2.16
C HIS A 667 20.93 -3.89 3.07
N VAL A 668 20.86 -3.63 4.38
CA VAL A 668 21.11 -4.61 5.44
C VAL A 668 19.83 -4.83 6.23
N HIS A 669 19.45 -6.09 6.39
CA HIS A 669 18.36 -6.53 7.26
C HIS A 669 18.90 -6.69 8.68
N VAL A 670 18.22 -6.08 9.65
CA VAL A 670 18.50 -6.24 11.08
C VAL A 670 17.31 -6.95 11.70
N VAL A 671 17.48 -8.21 12.10
CA VAL A 671 16.37 -9.06 12.54
C VAL A 671 16.68 -9.67 13.90
N SER A 672 15.70 -9.76 14.80
CA SER A 672 15.86 -10.46 16.08
C SER A 672 16.37 -11.90 15.89
N VAL A 673 17.30 -12.34 16.75
CA VAL A 673 17.75 -13.75 16.75
C VAL A 673 16.61 -14.72 17.03
N ASN A 674 15.57 -14.27 17.76
CA ASN A 674 14.39 -15.05 18.10
C ASN A 674 13.38 -15.19 16.95
N TYR A 675 13.58 -14.46 15.84
CA TYR A 675 12.71 -14.56 14.66
C TYR A 675 13.07 -15.81 13.83
N THR A 676 12.72 -16.98 14.35
CA THR A 676 13.13 -18.31 13.81
C THR A 676 12.49 -18.68 12.48
N SER A 677 11.36 -18.07 12.13
CA SER A 677 10.56 -18.44 10.95
C SER A 677 10.74 -17.52 9.74
N PHE A 678 11.78 -16.66 9.72
CA PHE A 678 11.98 -15.71 8.63
C PHE A 678 12.68 -16.33 7.42
N PRO A 679 11.99 -16.52 6.26
CA PRO A 679 12.56 -17.29 5.15
C PRO A 679 13.77 -16.64 4.47
N GLY A 680 13.93 -15.31 4.59
CA GLY A 680 15.03 -14.58 3.94
C GLY A 680 16.39 -14.77 4.60
N LEU A 681 16.45 -15.29 5.84
CA LEU A 681 17.70 -15.50 6.58
C LEU A 681 18.35 -16.87 6.33
N ASN A 682 17.87 -17.61 5.32
CA ASN A 682 18.41 -18.91 4.98
C ASN A 682 19.77 -18.81 4.27
N VAL A 683 20.64 -19.79 4.52
CA VAL A 683 21.89 -19.96 3.76
C VAL A 683 21.58 -20.12 2.27
N GLY A 684 22.36 -19.45 1.43
CA GLY A 684 22.09 -19.36 -0.02
C GLY A 684 21.25 -18.14 -0.43
N GLN A 685 20.70 -17.39 0.53
CA GLN A 685 20.10 -16.08 0.30
C GLN A 685 20.72 -14.99 1.19
N ALA A 686 20.91 -15.25 2.48
CA ALA A 686 21.48 -14.29 3.42
C ALA A 686 23.01 -14.45 3.61
N HIS A 687 23.70 -13.31 3.69
CA HIS A 687 25.12 -13.18 4.01
C HIS A 687 25.29 -12.26 5.22
N LEU A 688 26.00 -12.68 6.26
CA LEU A 688 26.18 -11.85 7.46
C LEU A 688 27.05 -10.64 7.15
N LEU A 689 26.69 -9.48 7.72
CA LEU A 689 27.43 -8.24 7.51
C LEU A 689 28.88 -8.35 8.02
N ASP A 690 29.08 -8.97 9.18
CA ASP A 690 30.41 -9.15 9.78
C ASP A 690 31.31 -10.02 8.90
N ASP A 691 30.80 -11.13 8.34
CA ASP A 691 31.53 -11.99 7.40
C ASP A 691 31.95 -11.22 6.15
N ILE A 692 31.08 -10.34 5.63
CA ILE A 692 31.39 -9.49 4.47
C ILE A 692 32.51 -8.52 4.79
N ILE A 693 32.46 -7.84 5.95
CA ILE A 693 33.48 -6.89 6.39
C ILE A 693 34.84 -7.60 6.54
N GLU A 694 34.85 -8.76 7.18
CA GLU A 694 36.07 -9.56 7.40
C GLU A 694 36.67 -10.00 6.06
N MET A 695 35.86 -10.57 5.16
CA MET A 695 36.28 -11.02 3.84
C MET A 695 36.89 -9.90 3.00
N MET A 696 36.36 -8.68 3.10
CA MET A 696 36.86 -7.50 2.39
C MET A 696 38.12 -6.90 2.99
N SER A 697 38.45 -7.24 4.24
CA SER A 697 39.60 -6.71 4.98
C SER A 697 40.90 -7.51 4.75
N ILE A 698 40.83 -8.64 4.03
CA ILE A 698 41.99 -9.45 3.68
C ILE A 698 42.84 -8.70 2.63
N THR A 699 44.15 -8.53 2.87
CA THR A 699 45.06 -7.81 1.96
C THR A 699 46.33 -8.62 1.66
N TYR A 700 46.86 -8.50 0.43
CA TYR A 700 48.15 -9.08 0.03
C TYR A 700 49.18 -7.98 -0.20
N GLU A 701 50.40 -8.16 0.34
CA GLU A 701 51.53 -7.24 0.18
C GLU A 701 52.80 -7.99 -0.27
N CYS A 702 53.46 -7.48 -1.31
CA CYS A 702 54.76 -7.97 -1.78
C CYS A 702 55.84 -6.91 -1.59
N ILE A 703 56.98 -7.26 -0.98
CA ILE A 703 58.05 -6.32 -0.61
C ILE A 703 59.36 -6.67 -1.33
N LEU A 704 60.04 -5.67 -1.90
CA LEU A 704 61.42 -5.74 -2.42
C LEU A 704 62.36 -4.88 -1.57
N LEU A 705 63.56 -5.38 -1.29
CA LEU A 705 64.55 -4.69 -0.46
C LEU A 705 65.90 -4.56 -1.20
N GLY A 706 66.47 -3.37 -1.25
CA GLY A 706 67.77 -3.10 -1.86
C GLY A 706 68.62 -2.14 -1.03
N THR A 707 69.93 -2.11 -1.30
CA THR A 707 70.88 -1.17 -0.71
C THR A 707 71.65 -0.45 -1.81
N PHE A 708 71.92 0.84 -1.62
CA PHE A 708 72.76 1.62 -2.53
C PHE A 708 73.58 2.67 -1.78
N ASP A 709 74.68 3.07 -2.40
CA ASP A 709 75.49 4.19 -1.94
C ASP A 709 74.86 5.55 -2.30
N VAL A 710 75.30 6.60 -1.60
CA VAL A 710 74.80 7.98 -1.77
C VAL A 710 75.00 8.50 -3.21
N GLY A 711 76.12 8.19 -3.85
CA GLY A 711 76.42 8.69 -5.20
C GLY A 711 75.55 8.05 -6.30
N LEU A 712 74.98 6.88 -6.02
CA LEU A 712 74.04 6.18 -6.88
C LEU A 712 72.60 6.67 -6.70
N LEU A 713 72.21 7.08 -5.48
CA LEU A 713 70.89 7.65 -5.18
C LEU A 713 70.61 8.87 -6.07
N ASP A 714 71.57 9.79 -6.19
CA ASP A 714 71.44 11.00 -7.03
C ASP A 714 71.21 10.67 -8.52
N LYS A 715 71.75 9.54 -9.01
CA LYS A 715 71.59 9.10 -10.41
C LYS A 715 70.23 8.47 -10.69
N VAL A 716 69.56 7.95 -9.66
CA VAL A 716 68.27 7.23 -9.77
C VAL A 716 67.11 8.15 -9.40
N LYS A 717 67.33 9.16 -8.56
CA LYS A 717 66.32 10.14 -8.11
C LYS A 717 65.50 10.73 -9.27
N ASN A 718 66.14 11.04 -10.40
CA ASN A 718 65.48 11.60 -11.58
C ASN A 718 64.69 10.59 -12.43
N LYS A 719 64.93 9.27 -12.26
CA LYS A 719 64.20 8.20 -12.96
C LYS A 719 62.92 7.80 -12.24
N LEU A 720 62.81 8.16 -10.97
CA LEU A 720 61.62 8.02 -10.17
C LEU A 720 60.79 9.27 -10.43
N ARG A 721 59.61 9.16 -11.05
CA ARG A 721 58.71 10.32 -11.16
C ARG A 721 58.22 10.63 -9.75
N VAL A 722 58.80 11.66 -9.17
CA VAL A 722 58.47 12.10 -7.80
C VAL A 722 57.18 12.90 -7.85
N ASN A 723 56.06 12.27 -7.48
CA ASN A 723 54.89 13.02 -7.02
C ASN A 723 55.17 13.47 -5.58
N CYS A 724 55.94 14.54 -5.43
CA CYS A 724 56.11 15.22 -4.14
C CYS A 724 55.07 16.34 -4.08
N ASP A 725 53.97 16.10 -3.38
CA ASP A 725 53.23 17.23 -2.82
C ASP A 725 54.16 17.96 -1.85
N LYS A 726 54.31 19.26 -2.08
CA LYS A 726 55.42 20.11 -1.64
C LYS A 726 55.72 20.02 -0.13
N ASN A 727 57.02 19.97 0.16
CA ASN A 727 57.69 20.28 1.44
C ASN A 727 57.20 19.53 2.68
N TYR A 728 57.74 18.33 2.89
CA TYR A 728 57.87 17.78 4.23
C TYR A 728 59.35 17.44 4.48
N ASP A 729 59.96 18.12 5.45
CA ASP A 729 61.15 17.62 6.12
C ASP A 729 60.80 16.25 6.73
N LEU A 730 61.56 15.22 6.36
CA LEU A 730 61.16 13.84 6.57
C LEU A 730 61.37 13.42 8.02
N LYS A 731 60.26 13.15 8.70
CA LYS A 731 60.22 12.62 10.06
C LYS A 731 59.77 11.17 10.01
N SER A 732 60.38 10.32 10.86
CA SER A 732 60.24 8.86 10.88
C SER A 732 58.78 8.38 10.71
N HIS A 733 58.41 7.80 9.58
CA HIS A 733 57.02 7.36 9.36
C HIS A 733 56.71 5.98 9.98
N GLU A 734 57.75 5.19 10.29
CA GLU A 734 57.62 3.83 10.85
C GLU A 734 58.65 3.58 11.95
N ILE A 735 58.20 2.95 13.04
CA ILE A 735 59.05 2.49 14.15
C ILE A 735 58.94 0.97 14.24
N VAL A 736 60.10 0.31 14.33
CA VAL A 736 60.19 -1.14 14.50
C VAL A 736 60.70 -1.45 15.89
N PHE A 737 59.89 -2.13 16.69
CA PHE A 737 60.24 -2.67 17.99
C PHE A 737 60.70 -4.12 17.83
N SER A 738 61.83 -4.48 18.44
CA SER A 738 62.26 -5.87 18.55
C SER A 738 62.30 -6.33 19.99
N VAL A 739 61.79 -7.52 20.24
CA VAL A 739 61.81 -8.14 21.56
C VAL A 739 62.96 -9.12 21.64
N SER A 740 63.79 -8.95 22.66
CA SER A 740 64.54 -10.04 23.28
C SER A 740 63.81 -10.39 24.56
N ALA A 741 63.28 -11.60 24.66
CA ALA A 741 62.59 -12.04 25.88
C ALA A 741 63.30 -13.24 26.50
N GLY A 742 63.13 -13.37 27.82
CA GLY A 742 63.78 -14.37 28.66
C GLY A 742 63.43 -15.83 28.32
N PRO A 743 63.87 -16.80 29.15
CA PRO A 743 64.08 -18.20 28.74
C PRO A 743 62.88 -18.98 28.19
N ASN A 744 61.64 -18.48 28.28
CA ASN A 744 60.42 -19.22 27.89
C ASN A 744 59.48 -18.46 26.91
N THR A 745 59.99 -17.48 26.16
CA THR A 745 59.20 -16.73 25.18
C THR A 745 59.98 -16.54 23.89
N THR A 746 59.31 -16.65 22.76
CA THR A 746 59.93 -16.51 21.44
C THR A 746 60.06 -15.05 21.02
N ASN A 747 61.17 -14.71 20.36
CA ASN A 747 61.49 -13.33 19.95
C ASN A 747 60.43 -12.78 18.96
N GLY A 748 59.79 -11.67 19.31
CA GLY A 748 58.80 -10.98 18.48
C GLY A 748 59.32 -9.67 17.89
N ARG A 749 58.62 -9.16 16.88
CA ARG A 749 58.83 -7.81 16.33
C ARG A 749 57.47 -7.11 16.24
N MET A 750 57.44 -5.79 16.28
CA MET A 750 56.22 -5.05 16.00
C MET A 750 56.53 -3.77 15.22
N VAL A 751 55.70 -3.45 14.22
CA VAL A 751 55.86 -2.25 13.38
C VAL A 751 54.68 -1.33 13.63
N MET A 752 55.00 -0.09 13.99
CA MET A 752 54.03 1.00 14.09
C MET A 752 54.28 1.99 12.94
N ARG A 753 53.20 2.56 12.39
CA ARG A 753 53.24 3.52 11.29
C ARG A 753 52.36 4.73 11.63
N ARG A 754 52.80 5.94 11.32
CA ARG A 754 51.95 7.14 11.43
C ARG A 754 50.98 7.26 10.26
N ASP A 755 49.78 7.77 10.48
CA ASP A 755 48.79 7.99 9.41
C ASP A 755 49.17 9.11 8.42
N ALA A 756 49.99 10.04 8.86
CA ALA A 756 50.52 11.11 8.04
C ALA A 756 52.00 11.37 8.39
N LEU A 757 52.69 12.17 7.56
CA LEU A 757 54.08 12.57 7.78
C LEU A 757 54.21 13.69 8.84
N ASP A 758 53.10 14.15 9.40
CA ASP A 758 53.05 15.12 10.51
C ASP A 758 53.50 14.47 11.84
N GLU A 759 54.19 15.23 12.68
CA GLU A 759 54.56 14.81 14.03
C GLU A 759 53.38 14.51 14.92
N ARG A 760 52.25 15.18 14.67
CA ARG A 760 51.01 15.03 15.45
C ARG A 760 50.06 13.96 14.90
N ALA A 761 50.49 13.22 13.88
CA ALA A 761 49.67 12.16 13.29
C ALA A 761 49.61 10.93 14.20
N LYS A 762 48.43 10.32 14.25
CA LYS A 762 48.18 9.07 14.99
C LYS A 762 49.12 7.96 14.53
N TRP A 763 49.59 7.16 15.48
CA TRP A 763 50.37 5.95 15.23
C TRP A 763 49.48 4.72 15.24
N ASN A 764 49.62 3.91 14.20
CA ASN A 764 48.88 2.67 14.06
C ASN A 764 49.85 1.50 14.14
N ALA A 765 49.56 0.51 14.99
CA ALA A 765 50.24 -0.77 14.91
C ALA A 765 49.80 -1.44 13.60
N ILE A 766 50.72 -1.65 12.68
CA ILE A 766 50.38 -2.23 11.36
C ILE A 766 50.84 -3.69 11.25
N ARG A 767 51.82 -4.12 12.07
CA ARG A 767 52.30 -5.52 12.03
C ARG A 767 52.76 -5.97 13.41
N MET A 768 52.27 -7.12 13.86
CA MET A 768 52.76 -7.82 15.04
C MET A 768 53.35 -9.18 14.62
N PHE A 769 54.59 -9.44 14.99
CA PHE A 769 55.27 -10.71 14.74
C PHE A 769 55.37 -11.48 16.06
N ARG A 770 54.70 -12.63 16.14
CA ARG A 770 55.00 -13.70 17.10
C ARG A 770 55.85 -14.75 16.40
N ALA A 771 56.93 -15.22 17.03
CA ALA A 771 57.70 -16.32 16.50
C ALA A 771 57.10 -17.66 16.99
N GLU A 772 56.30 -18.31 16.15
CA GLU A 772 55.98 -19.74 16.27
C GLU A 772 56.20 -20.43 14.91
N PRO A 773 56.48 -21.74 14.89
CA PRO A 773 57.03 -22.40 13.71
C PRO A 773 55.95 -22.71 12.67
N ALA A 774 56.27 -22.30 11.43
CA ALA A 774 55.74 -22.76 10.14
C ALA A 774 54.25 -22.50 9.80
N LEU A 775 54.06 -21.76 8.70
CA LEU A 775 52.80 -21.33 8.08
C LEU A 775 51.94 -20.38 8.92
N LEU A 776 52.35 -19.11 8.95
CA LEU A 776 51.52 -18.02 9.46
C LEU A 776 50.96 -17.20 8.29
N ILE A 777 49.63 -17.17 8.14
CA ILE A 777 48.95 -16.12 7.36
C ILE A 777 49.10 -14.83 8.15
N ARG A 778 49.62 -13.78 7.51
CA ARG A 778 49.88 -12.50 8.17
C ARG A 778 48.61 -11.70 8.29
N SER A 779 48.23 -11.38 9.53
CA SER A 779 47.12 -10.47 9.83
C SER A 779 47.69 -9.11 10.22
N THR A 780 47.34 -8.09 9.45
CA THR A 780 47.47 -6.69 9.87
C THR A 780 46.30 -6.41 10.81
N ILE A 781 46.58 -5.95 12.02
CA ILE A 781 45.54 -5.46 12.93
C ILE A 781 45.83 -3.99 13.16
N ASP A 782 45.04 -3.13 12.54
CA ASP A 782 45.18 -1.69 12.69
C ASP A 782 44.53 -1.24 14.00
N PHE A 783 45.35 -0.74 14.92
CA PHE A 783 44.89 -0.08 16.15
C PHE A 783 45.29 1.39 16.10
N GLU A 784 44.33 2.31 16.25
CA GLU A 784 44.61 3.75 16.31
C GLU A 784 45.18 4.20 17.66
N LEU A 785 46.37 4.80 17.68
CA LEU A 785 47.01 5.39 18.85
C LEU A 785 47.35 6.86 18.58
N GLU A 786 47.26 7.73 19.58
CA GLU A 786 47.23 9.18 19.36
C GLU A 786 48.60 9.79 19.02
N ASP A 787 49.69 9.33 19.65
CA ASP A 787 51.06 9.82 19.43
C ASP A 787 52.13 8.78 19.84
N ILE A 788 53.42 9.13 19.70
CA ILE A 788 54.54 8.21 20.02
C ILE A 788 54.66 7.94 21.53
N ASP A 789 54.35 8.94 22.36
CA ASP A 789 54.49 8.90 23.81
C ASP A 789 53.43 8.01 24.46
N THR A 790 52.26 7.88 23.83
CA THR A 790 51.17 6.96 24.21
C THR A 790 51.37 5.56 23.61
N SER A 791 51.98 5.48 22.43
CA SER A 791 52.29 4.22 21.74
C SER A 791 53.25 3.35 22.54
N ILE A 792 54.36 3.91 23.04
CA ILE A 792 55.39 3.13 23.73
C ILE A 792 54.85 2.42 25.00
N PRO A 793 54.13 3.11 25.92
CA PRO A 793 53.51 2.47 27.08
C PRO A 793 52.51 1.37 26.72
N PHE A 794 51.68 1.57 25.68
CA PHE A 794 50.74 0.54 25.20
C PHE A 794 51.48 -0.73 24.80
N ILE A 795 52.60 -0.61 24.09
CA ILE A 795 53.38 -1.74 23.60
C ILE A 795 54.17 -2.45 24.70
N GLN A 796 54.68 -1.70 25.66
CA GLN A 796 55.26 -2.27 26.88
C GLN A 796 54.23 -3.07 27.67
N SER A 797 52.96 -2.63 27.70
CA SER A 797 51.87 -3.38 28.35
C SER A 797 51.57 -4.72 27.65
N LEU A 798 51.89 -4.85 26.37
CA LEU A 798 51.75 -6.08 25.58
C LEU A 798 52.96 -7.04 25.71
N GLY A 799 53.98 -6.70 26.52
CA GLY A 799 55.14 -7.55 26.79
C GLY A 799 56.31 -7.40 25.81
N TYR A 800 56.33 -6.36 24.98
CA TYR A 800 57.43 -6.07 24.05
C TYR A 800 58.48 -5.16 24.73
N ALA A 801 59.76 -5.55 24.68
CA ALA A 801 60.86 -4.78 25.28
C ALA A 801 61.47 -3.77 24.30
N TYR A 802 62.02 -2.67 24.82
CA TYR A 802 62.62 -1.54 24.08
C TYR A 802 64.00 -1.86 23.43
N ASN A 803 64.51 -3.08 23.56
CA ASN A 803 65.89 -3.38 23.20
C ASN A 803 66.07 -3.55 21.67
N HIS A 804 66.83 -2.63 21.08
CA HIS A 804 67.04 -2.40 19.63
C HIS A 804 65.86 -1.73 18.91
N GLU A 805 65.55 -0.49 19.30
CA GLU A 805 64.78 0.38 18.41
C GLU A 805 65.58 0.69 17.15
N PHE A 806 64.97 0.43 16.00
CA PHE A 806 65.46 0.97 14.74
C PHE A 806 64.41 1.91 14.16
N THR A 807 64.77 3.19 14.02
CA THR A 807 63.93 4.16 13.32
C THR A 807 64.39 4.28 11.87
N LYS A 808 63.43 4.31 10.94
CA LYS A 808 63.68 4.53 9.52
C LYS A 808 63.61 6.03 9.25
N ARG A 809 64.71 6.65 8.80
CA ARG A 809 64.73 8.06 8.39
C ARG A 809 65.06 8.19 6.91
N GLY A 810 64.19 8.82 6.12
CA GLY A 810 64.38 9.02 4.68
C GLY A 810 63.10 9.34 3.88
N GLU A 811 63.21 9.35 2.54
CA GLU A 811 62.16 9.75 1.57
C GLU A 811 61.24 8.58 1.20
N ALA A 812 59.91 8.79 1.11
CA ALA A 812 58.98 7.82 0.53
C ALA A 812 58.15 8.46 -0.59
N TYR A 813 57.93 7.72 -1.67
CA TYR A 813 57.23 8.20 -2.86
C TYR A 813 56.40 7.08 -3.51
N ILE A 814 55.36 7.46 -4.25
CA ILE A 814 54.46 6.52 -4.95
C ILE A 814 54.80 6.51 -6.44
N TYR A 815 54.98 5.33 -7.02
CA TYR A 815 55.22 5.15 -8.45
C TYR A 815 54.65 3.83 -8.95
N ASN A 816 53.81 3.87 -10.00
CA ASN A 816 53.14 2.70 -10.59
C ASN A 816 52.44 1.80 -9.55
N ASP A 817 51.62 2.40 -8.68
CA ASP A 817 50.83 1.70 -7.65
C ASP A 817 51.68 0.87 -6.65
N ALA A 818 52.95 1.27 -6.49
CA ALA A 818 53.87 0.78 -5.48
C ALA A 818 54.42 1.95 -4.65
N ILE A 819 54.55 1.73 -3.34
CA ILE A 819 55.22 2.63 -2.40
C ILE A 819 56.71 2.33 -2.45
N VAL A 820 57.54 3.34 -2.65
CA VAL A 820 58.99 3.20 -2.62
C VAL A 820 59.55 4.09 -1.53
N SER A 821 60.19 3.49 -0.55
CA SER A 821 60.80 4.16 0.60
C SER A 821 62.32 4.03 0.51
N VAL A 822 63.04 5.13 0.62
CA VAL A 822 64.49 5.21 0.67
C VAL A 822 64.90 5.74 2.04
N TYR A 823 65.54 4.95 2.88
CA TYR A 823 65.82 5.31 4.28
C TYR A 823 67.12 4.72 4.83
N GLN A 824 67.61 5.33 5.90
CA GLN A 824 68.66 4.79 6.76
C GLN A 824 68.06 4.29 8.08
N LEU A 825 68.71 3.29 8.67
CA LEU A 825 68.36 2.77 9.99
C LEU A 825 69.17 3.51 11.05
N TYR A 826 68.48 4.02 12.06
CA TYR A 826 69.06 4.67 13.23
C TYR A 826 68.72 3.85 14.47
N ASN A 827 69.67 3.66 15.38
CA ASN A 827 69.42 3.00 16.66
C ASN A 827 68.65 3.92 17.64
N SER A 828 68.33 3.44 18.84
CA SER A 828 67.67 4.22 19.90
C SER A 828 68.43 5.49 20.34
N ASN A 829 69.74 5.55 20.06
CA ASN A 829 70.60 6.71 20.38
C ASN A 829 70.74 7.68 19.21
N ASP A 830 69.96 7.48 18.15
CA ASP A 830 69.99 8.29 16.94
C ASP A 830 71.30 8.19 16.13
N GLU A 831 72.00 7.06 16.25
CA GLU A 831 73.21 6.75 15.49
C GLU A 831 72.89 5.83 14.30
N ILE A 832 73.54 6.08 13.16
CA ILE A 832 73.37 5.29 11.94
C ILE A 832 73.90 3.86 12.17
N VAL A 833 73.06 2.86 11.92
CA VAL A 833 73.36 1.44 12.16
C VAL A 833 74.39 0.88 11.18
N HIS A 834 74.50 1.45 9.98
CA HIS A 834 75.46 1.06 8.95
C HIS A 834 76.46 2.17 8.64
N ALA A 835 77.73 1.95 9.00
CA ALA A 835 78.81 2.94 8.92
C ALA A 835 79.21 3.44 7.51
N GLN A 836 78.63 2.90 6.42
CA GLN A 836 79.09 3.13 5.05
C GLN A 836 78.20 4.06 4.20
N ASN A 837 77.40 4.96 4.80
CA ASN A 837 76.45 5.81 4.05
C ASN A 837 75.51 5.00 3.12
N VAL A 838 75.14 3.79 3.54
CA VAL A 838 74.28 2.91 2.75
C VAL A 838 72.84 3.28 3.00
N TRP A 839 72.13 3.70 1.96
CA TRP A 839 70.69 3.91 1.98
C TRP A 839 69.99 2.62 1.59
N MET A 840 68.91 2.29 2.29
CA MET A 840 68.06 1.16 1.96
C MET A 840 66.87 1.63 1.14
N ALA A 841 66.52 0.88 0.09
CA ALA A 841 65.24 1.02 -0.60
C ALA A 841 64.31 -0.14 -0.25
N GLU A 842 63.07 0.20 0.04
CA GLU A 842 61.96 -0.72 0.23
C GLU A 842 60.88 -0.36 -0.79
N VAL A 843 60.56 -1.30 -1.68
CA VAL A 843 59.42 -1.18 -2.59
C VAL A 843 58.32 -2.10 -2.10
N ARG A 844 57.13 -1.55 -1.89
CA ARG A 844 55.93 -2.28 -1.47
C ARG A 844 54.85 -2.12 -2.52
N SER A 845 54.17 -3.19 -2.90
CA SER A 845 52.91 -3.03 -3.62
C SER A 845 51.90 -2.32 -2.72
N LEU A 846 50.97 -1.54 -3.30
CA LEU A 846 49.76 -1.18 -2.55
C LEU A 846 49.02 -2.47 -2.12
N PRO A 847 48.32 -2.45 -0.98
CA PRO A 847 47.51 -3.59 -0.54
C PRO A 847 46.55 -4.00 -1.64
N VAL A 848 46.70 -5.22 -2.17
CA VAL A 848 45.77 -5.78 -3.16
C VAL A 848 44.74 -6.59 -2.41
N ILE A 849 43.48 -6.18 -2.52
CA ILE A 849 42.36 -6.83 -1.85
C ILE A 849 41.84 -7.90 -2.79
N PRO A 850 41.55 -9.12 -2.30
CA PRO A 850 41.05 -10.19 -3.12
C PRO A 850 39.72 -9.80 -3.74
N ASP A 851 39.78 -9.41 -5.01
CA ASP A 851 38.60 -9.26 -5.83
C ASP A 851 38.16 -10.68 -6.24
N GLN A 852 37.05 -11.14 -5.67
CA GLN A 852 36.45 -12.44 -6.05
C GLN A 852 35.98 -12.48 -7.51
N SER A 853 35.99 -11.34 -8.21
CA SER A 853 35.67 -11.23 -9.64
C SER A 853 36.90 -11.24 -10.57
N ALA A 854 38.11 -11.18 -10.03
CA ALA A 854 39.33 -11.21 -10.84
C ALA A 854 39.73 -12.66 -11.19
N SER A 855 39.93 -12.94 -12.48
CA SER A 855 40.50 -14.21 -12.95
C SER A 855 42.00 -14.37 -12.61
N ILE A 856 42.62 -13.32 -12.06
CA ILE A 856 44.06 -13.22 -11.80
C ILE A 856 44.26 -13.07 -10.29
N ASP A 857 45.07 -13.97 -9.73
CA ASP A 857 45.46 -14.00 -8.33
C ASP A 857 46.00 -12.62 -7.86
N PRO A 858 45.39 -12.00 -6.82
CA PRO A 858 45.83 -10.75 -6.21
C PRO A 858 47.33 -10.73 -5.86
N LEU A 859 47.89 -11.87 -5.45
CA LEU A 859 49.31 -12.03 -5.17
C LEU A 859 50.16 -11.88 -6.44
N ASN A 860 49.70 -12.42 -7.57
CA ASN A 860 50.38 -12.27 -8.86
C ASN A 860 50.37 -10.83 -9.37
N ILE A 861 49.31 -10.06 -9.09
CA ILE A 861 49.23 -8.64 -9.41
C ILE A 861 50.27 -7.85 -8.59
N ALA A 862 50.30 -8.08 -7.27
CA ALA A 862 51.28 -7.47 -6.37
C ALA A 862 52.73 -7.77 -6.81
N ILE A 863 53.02 -9.03 -7.14
CA ILE A 863 54.32 -9.48 -7.66
C ILE A 863 54.67 -8.79 -8.99
N SER A 864 53.71 -8.69 -9.92
CA SER A 864 53.90 -8.06 -11.23
C SER A 864 54.29 -6.58 -11.12
N ASN A 865 53.64 -5.83 -10.24
CA ASN A 865 53.93 -4.41 -10.01
C ASN A 865 55.33 -4.22 -9.44
N CYS A 866 55.70 -5.00 -8.41
CA CYS A 866 57.05 -5.00 -7.84
C CYS A 866 58.11 -5.37 -8.89
N LEU A 867 57.85 -6.37 -9.75
CA LEU A 867 58.77 -6.78 -10.82
C LEU A 867 58.98 -5.70 -11.88
N LYS A 868 57.92 -5.01 -12.33
CA LYS A 868 58.02 -3.87 -13.26
C LYS A 868 58.87 -2.74 -12.66
N LEU A 869 58.70 -2.48 -11.37
CA LEU A 869 59.48 -1.45 -10.70
C LEU A 869 60.95 -1.85 -10.51
N LYS A 870 61.23 -3.12 -10.17
CA LYS A 870 62.62 -3.65 -10.19
C LYS A 870 63.27 -3.49 -11.56
N GLN A 871 62.55 -3.75 -12.65
CA GLN A 871 63.06 -3.53 -14.01
C GLN A 871 63.39 -2.06 -14.29
N THR A 872 62.72 -1.12 -13.64
CA THR A 872 63.04 0.31 -13.71
C THR A 872 64.30 0.63 -12.90
N LEU A 873 64.52 -0.09 -11.80
CA LEU A 873 65.57 0.12 -10.81
C LEU A 873 66.78 -0.86 -10.93
N LYS A 874 66.99 -1.50 -12.10
CA LYS A 874 68.12 -2.42 -12.42
C LYS A 874 69.48 -1.94 -11.88
N PRO A 875 70.46 -2.81 -11.58
CA PRO A 875 70.46 -3.95 -10.65
C PRO A 875 70.53 -3.49 -9.18
N LEU A 876 70.08 -2.26 -8.88
CA LEU A 876 70.28 -1.56 -7.62
C LEU A 876 69.41 -2.09 -6.49
N ILE A 877 68.43 -2.93 -6.82
CA ILE A 877 67.52 -3.56 -5.88
C ILE A 877 67.60 -5.07 -6.10
N GLN A 878 68.02 -5.77 -5.05
CA GLN A 878 67.92 -7.22 -5.04
C GLN A 878 66.48 -7.63 -4.73
N LEU A 879 66.00 -8.60 -5.49
CA LEU A 879 64.73 -9.25 -5.15
C LEU A 879 65.05 -10.22 -4.03
N LYS A 880 64.91 -9.78 -2.79
CA LYS A 880 64.85 -10.71 -1.68
C LYS A 880 63.38 -11.08 -1.50
N ARG A 881 63.01 -12.29 -1.93
CA ARG A 881 61.73 -12.88 -1.53
C ARG A 881 61.83 -13.05 -0.02
N VAL A 882 61.23 -12.14 0.72
CA VAL A 882 60.99 -12.38 2.14
C VAL A 882 59.74 -13.23 2.16
N GLU A 883 59.92 -14.54 2.09
CA GLU A 883 58.83 -15.46 2.40
C GLU A 883 58.37 -15.13 3.82
N HIS A 884 57.06 -14.97 3.92
CA HIS A 884 56.45 -14.18 4.95
C HIS A 884 55.82 -15.05 6.00
#